data_AF-A0A1J4Q361-F1
#
_entry.id   AF-A0A1J4Q361-F1
#
_cell.length_a   1.000
_cell.length_b   1.000
_cell.length_c   1.000
_cell.angle_alpha   90.00
_cell.angle_beta   90.00
_cell.angle_gamma   90.00
#
_symmetry.space_group_name_H-M   'P 1'
#
loop_
_entity.id
_entity.type
_entity.pdbx_description
1 polymer ?
#
loop_
_entity_poly.entity_id
_entity_poly.type
_entity_poly.pdbx_seq_one_letter_code
_entity_poly.pdbx_strand_id
1 'polypeptide(L)'
;MALSRRTFSALTGSAALGLALSGSGGTGAPSAYAARSVPTGPTPAPPRADGEHHTVGYDRYSLLVDGRRLVVWSGELHPFRLPSPALWRDVLQKMRAHGYNAVSIYVAWNYHSPAPGTYDFSGVRDLDLFLRTAAETGLYVILRPGPYINAEVDGGGFPGWLTATKGRARSADPTYLAHVDEWLTHVDRIAREHLFTQGKGTVLLYQIENEFDARVDSADSRAYMSHLYKKVRADGIDVPLFHNDKGRNGYWTPGSFDTGGERGGWLYGFDGYPSPSRTPPDWGTFGPGGAKGGSSASPTTPGFTPEFGGGWFDPWGGSFYDGKGYAEARRTRDSAYERRFYLTNLANGITLHNVYMTFGGTSWGWLPAPVVYTSYDYGAAIDEARNVTAKIAPMHQLGHLLQRVPDFTKLDRAADVRAEGLKVYHLTNPDTGAHVYVARNDAADPVTSELPTAEGHVRITVPGKDAKLLATNLSLGRRKLRYATVQPAMCLTAGRQDIAVFTGRKGEMAELLLACDTDPDVMRLDPEAAWGVDDSGLHVSAPLGQSGLIRVLVEKGDTDTPLLLLFADDATSVRLFPYDTPSGTLLVYGPQLLRHVELRGSEVHLTGDITDPTSLEVWGPRGVSSLVWNGRELATRVTMSGSLMTTRMLPGVPEVRLPALGKWRMRRENPEAGPNYDDSNWRTADKTTSYSTSAVPDGQPVLFADDYGFHYGDVWYRGVFDDSRDISEVALGYSTGTQGLLMAWLDGEPLGTHRMPVPDSATIRKGTWSDTAAFPVRDALRSPGRHVLSVLVRRMQHDQDGKADDTHKAARGLTAAVFKGASPKVRWRIQGEGRTDPVRGPLNNGGLHGERSGWHLPGFEDGGWESADFPRAERYQGVTWYRTTFRLAVPGDVDASVGLTLQDDPYRAYRAQIFLNGWNMGQYVNNVGPQHTFALPNGVLRTRGENTLALAVLSEFTTLSGPGEVRLTLLGRAAGGLVVS
;
A
#
# COMPACT_ATOMS: atom_id res chain seq x y z
N MET A 1 17.77 72.36 -26.16
CA MET A 1 18.71 72.58 -27.28
C MET A 1 18.41 71.59 -28.39
N ALA A 2 18.21 72.11 -29.61
CA ALA A 2 18.37 71.50 -30.95
C ALA A 2 17.99 70.01 -31.14
N LEU A 3 16.93 69.70 -31.91
CA LEU A 3 16.96 69.49 -33.39
C LEU A 3 17.91 68.33 -33.77
N SER A 4 17.56 67.31 -34.56
CA SER A 4 16.72 67.29 -35.76
C SER A 4 16.63 65.86 -36.31
N ARG A 5 15.40 65.48 -36.68
CA ARG A 5 14.92 64.83 -37.93
C ARG A 5 15.91 64.09 -38.87
N ARG A 6 15.48 62.91 -39.34
CA ARG A 6 15.21 62.46 -40.76
C ARG A 6 15.61 60.99 -40.94
N THR A 7 15.07 60.14 -41.80
CA THR A 7 13.82 59.96 -42.58
C THR A 7 13.91 58.54 -43.17
N PHE A 8 12.78 57.83 -43.22
CA PHE A 8 12.40 56.65 -44.04
C PHE A 8 13.36 56.08 -45.11
N SER A 9 13.47 54.75 -45.15
CA SER A 9 13.06 53.90 -46.29
C SER A 9 13.06 52.41 -45.95
N ALA A 10 12.08 51.70 -46.52
CA ALA A 10 11.78 50.28 -46.33
C ALA A 10 12.61 49.37 -47.26
N LEU A 11 12.83 48.10 -46.87
CA LEU A 11 12.55 46.88 -47.66
C LEU A 11 13.13 45.60 -46.99
N THR A 12 12.23 44.64 -46.74
CA THR A 12 12.35 43.16 -46.83
C THR A 12 13.58 42.41 -46.31
N GLY A 13 13.34 41.37 -45.49
CA GLY A 13 14.19 40.18 -45.46
C GLY A 13 14.27 39.45 -44.12
N SER A 14 13.49 38.38 -44.00
CA SER A 14 13.69 37.13 -43.25
C SER A 14 14.72 36.98 -42.11
N ALA A 15 14.21 36.42 -41.00
CA ALA A 15 14.83 35.46 -40.07
C ALA A 15 16.09 35.88 -39.28
N ALA A 16 15.93 36.02 -37.95
CA ALA A 16 16.64 35.24 -36.91
C ALA A 16 16.59 35.92 -35.53
N LEU A 17 16.43 35.08 -34.50
CA LEU A 17 16.84 35.24 -33.09
C LEU A 17 16.57 36.59 -32.39
N GLY A 18 15.56 36.59 -31.51
CA GLY A 18 15.42 37.56 -30.42
C GLY A 18 15.79 36.92 -29.09
N LEU A 19 17.06 37.08 -28.69
CA LEU A 19 17.51 37.00 -27.29
C LEU A 19 16.69 37.96 -26.43
N ALA A 20 15.97 37.45 -25.44
CA ALA A 20 15.39 38.28 -24.40
C ALA A 20 16.43 38.52 -23.30
N LEU A 21 16.81 39.80 -23.16
CA LEU A 21 17.75 40.33 -22.19
C LEU A 21 17.29 40.08 -20.75
N SER A 22 18.28 39.74 -19.92
CA SER A 22 18.22 39.64 -18.46
C SER A 22 17.87 40.99 -17.83
N GLY A 23 16.71 41.06 -17.18
CA GLY A 23 16.38 42.07 -16.20
C GLY A 23 16.68 41.56 -14.79
N SER A 24 17.74 42.08 -14.17
CA SER A 24 18.09 41.86 -12.77
C SER A 24 17.23 42.74 -11.85
N GLY A 25 16.66 42.18 -10.79
CA GLY A 25 16.29 42.93 -9.58
C GLY A 25 14.87 42.70 -9.07
N GLY A 26 14.68 41.62 -8.30
CA GLY A 26 13.49 41.37 -7.48
C GLY A 26 13.47 39.93 -6.97
N THR A 27 13.94 39.71 -5.75
CA THR A 27 13.83 38.41 -5.05
C THR A 27 12.38 38.16 -4.66
N GLY A 28 11.63 37.60 -5.58
CA GLY A 28 10.30 37.05 -5.40
C GLY A 28 10.06 36.09 -6.55
N ALA A 29 10.23 34.80 -6.30
CA ALA A 29 9.94 33.77 -7.29
C ALA A 29 8.51 34.00 -7.83
N PRO A 30 8.30 34.07 -9.16
CA PRO A 30 6.95 34.06 -9.69
C PRO A 30 6.31 32.73 -9.26
N SER A 31 5.21 32.79 -8.52
CA SER A 31 4.44 31.60 -8.11
C SER A 31 4.18 30.72 -9.34
N ALA A 32 4.73 29.51 -9.33
CA ALA A 32 4.75 28.56 -10.45
C ALA A 32 3.38 27.92 -10.73
N TYR A 33 2.33 28.26 -9.99
CA TYR A 33 1.14 27.41 -9.86
C TYR A 33 -0.10 27.88 -10.62
N ALA A 34 -0.07 29.03 -11.31
CA ALA A 34 -1.16 29.47 -12.18
C ALA A 34 -0.69 29.52 -13.64
N ALA A 35 -0.71 28.38 -14.32
CA ALA A 35 -0.41 28.30 -15.74
C ALA A 35 -1.66 28.59 -16.60
N ARG A 36 -1.42 29.15 -17.80
CA ARG A 36 -2.43 29.25 -18.87
C ARG A 36 -3.00 27.85 -19.18
N SER A 37 -4.27 27.77 -19.54
CA SER A 37 -4.92 26.51 -19.96
C SER A 37 -4.06 25.78 -21.00
N VAL A 38 -3.63 24.57 -20.67
CA VAL A 38 -2.84 23.70 -21.55
C VAL A 38 -3.81 22.86 -22.40
N PRO A 39 -3.63 22.76 -23.73
CA PRO A 39 -4.47 21.90 -24.55
C PRO A 39 -4.22 20.42 -24.27
N THR A 40 -5.17 19.57 -24.67
CA THR A 40 -4.99 18.11 -24.74
C THR A 40 -3.77 17.78 -25.60
N GLY A 41 -2.93 16.86 -25.12
CA GLY A 41 -1.69 16.49 -25.78
C GLY A 41 -1.02 15.28 -25.13
N PRO A 42 0.12 14.84 -25.67
CA PRO A 42 0.83 13.68 -25.13
C PRO A 42 1.17 13.88 -23.65
N THR A 43 1.06 12.81 -22.88
CA THR A 43 1.42 12.79 -21.46
C THR A 43 2.93 13.03 -21.27
N PRO A 44 3.38 13.44 -20.08
CA PRO A 44 4.79 13.47 -19.74
C PRO A 44 5.43 12.09 -19.95
N ALA A 45 6.72 12.10 -20.29
CA ALA A 45 7.51 10.86 -20.26
C ALA A 45 7.55 10.30 -18.83
N PRO A 46 7.88 9.00 -18.66
CA PRO A 46 8.10 8.43 -17.34
C PRO A 46 9.16 9.24 -16.57
N PRO A 47 8.94 9.55 -15.28
CA PRO A 47 9.84 10.39 -14.52
C PRO A 47 11.18 9.70 -14.22
N ARG A 48 12.21 10.51 -14.02
CA ARG A 48 13.57 10.05 -13.74
C ARG A 48 14.34 11.14 -12.99
N ALA A 49 15.42 10.76 -12.33
CA ALA A 49 16.42 11.70 -11.82
C ALA A 49 17.40 12.05 -12.94
N ASP A 50 17.08 13.03 -13.78
CA ASP A 50 17.93 13.43 -14.93
C ASP A 50 18.76 14.68 -14.71
N GLY A 51 18.68 15.29 -13.52
CA GLY A 51 19.44 16.49 -13.16
C GLY A 51 18.90 17.79 -13.75
N GLU A 52 17.76 17.75 -14.44
CA GLU A 52 17.12 18.94 -15.02
C GLU A 52 16.06 19.52 -14.08
N HIS A 53 15.88 20.84 -14.10
CA HIS A 53 14.81 21.47 -13.33
C HIS A 53 13.45 21.23 -13.99
N HIS A 54 12.48 20.78 -13.20
CA HIS A 54 11.13 20.50 -13.66
C HIS A 54 10.09 21.45 -13.06
N THR A 55 8.99 21.66 -13.79
CA THR A 55 7.87 22.49 -13.34
C THR A 55 6.66 21.62 -13.02
N VAL A 56 6.06 21.85 -11.84
CA VAL A 56 4.85 21.16 -11.39
C VAL A 56 3.80 22.20 -11.04
N GLY A 57 2.69 22.20 -11.79
CA GLY A 57 1.53 23.04 -11.57
C GLY A 57 0.24 22.23 -11.72
N TYR A 58 -0.90 22.91 -11.79
CA TYR A 58 -2.20 22.27 -12.01
C TYR A 58 -3.24 23.26 -12.51
N ASP A 59 -4.33 22.73 -13.05
CA ASP A 59 -5.60 23.43 -13.22
C ASP A 59 -6.76 22.56 -12.74
N ARG A 60 -8.02 22.99 -12.95
CA ARG A 60 -9.21 22.22 -12.54
C ARG A 60 -9.31 20.82 -13.16
N TYR A 61 -8.54 20.51 -14.20
CA TYR A 61 -8.62 19.24 -14.92
C TYR A 61 -7.56 18.25 -14.45
N SER A 62 -6.29 18.66 -14.34
CA SER A 62 -5.17 17.74 -14.06
C SER A 62 -3.94 18.46 -13.52
N LEU A 63 -2.93 17.68 -13.09
CA LEU A 63 -1.59 18.23 -12.89
C LEU A 63 -0.96 18.63 -14.23
N LEU A 64 -0.07 19.60 -14.18
CA LEU A 64 0.74 20.06 -15.29
C LEU A 64 2.21 19.83 -14.95
N VAL A 65 2.87 18.93 -15.69
CA VAL A 65 4.29 18.64 -15.56
C VAL A 65 4.99 19.06 -16.84
N ASP A 66 5.90 20.03 -16.75
CA ASP A 66 6.62 20.61 -17.89
C ASP A 66 5.70 21.01 -19.05
N GLY A 67 4.58 21.66 -18.69
CA GLY A 67 3.58 22.11 -19.65
C GLY A 67 2.75 20.99 -20.30
N ARG A 68 2.78 19.77 -19.78
CA ARG A 68 1.97 18.63 -20.24
C ARG A 68 1.02 18.13 -19.15
N ARG A 69 -0.17 17.71 -19.55
CA ARG A 69 -1.20 17.21 -18.62
C ARG A 69 -0.83 15.82 -18.09
N LEU A 70 -0.91 15.66 -16.78
CA LEU A 70 -0.70 14.40 -16.07
C LEU A 70 -1.94 14.04 -15.27
N VAL A 71 -2.55 12.91 -15.61
CA VAL A 71 -3.51 12.21 -14.74
C VAL A 71 -2.70 11.26 -13.86
N VAL A 72 -2.75 11.45 -12.55
CA VAL A 72 -2.01 10.63 -11.59
C VAL A 72 -2.82 9.38 -11.29
N TRP A 73 -2.26 8.23 -11.69
CA TRP A 73 -2.76 6.90 -11.37
C TRP A 73 -1.74 6.22 -10.45
N SER A 74 -2.00 6.36 -9.15
CA SER A 74 -1.13 5.95 -8.06
C SER A 74 -1.67 4.71 -7.35
N GLY A 75 -0.76 3.94 -6.74
CA GLY A 75 -1.08 2.87 -5.82
C GLY A 75 -0.31 3.02 -4.52
N GLU A 76 -0.91 2.61 -3.41
CA GLU A 76 -0.25 2.66 -2.11
C GLU A 76 0.59 1.40 -1.87
N LEU A 77 1.81 1.61 -1.39
CA LEU A 77 2.72 0.61 -0.85
C LEU A 77 3.43 1.17 0.38
N HIS A 78 3.56 0.38 1.45
CA HIS A 78 4.30 0.78 2.64
C HIS A 78 5.65 0.05 2.71
N PRO A 79 6.80 0.74 2.50
CA PRO A 79 8.12 0.08 2.49
C PRO A 79 8.41 -0.67 3.81
N PHE A 80 7.97 -0.10 4.94
CA PHE A 80 8.13 -0.69 6.26
C PHE A 80 7.32 -1.98 6.49
N ARG A 81 6.32 -2.31 5.64
CA ARG A 81 5.59 -3.58 5.65
C ARG A 81 6.21 -4.67 4.77
N LEU A 82 7.34 -4.37 4.11
CA LEU A 82 8.11 -5.32 3.33
C LEU A 82 9.60 -5.17 3.72
N PRO A 83 10.08 -5.86 4.78
CA PRO A 83 11.43 -5.71 5.32
C PRO A 83 12.49 -6.40 4.43
N SER A 84 12.50 -6.06 3.15
CA SER A 84 13.42 -6.57 2.13
C SER A 84 13.59 -5.51 1.04
N PRO A 85 14.65 -4.69 1.10
CA PRO A 85 14.89 -3.63 0.12
C PRO A 85 14.94 -4.12 -1.33
N ALA A 86 15.46 -5.33 -1.55
CA ALA A 86 15.48 -5.96 -2.87
C ALA A 86 14.06 -6.21 -3.44
N LEU A 87 13.08 -6.47 -2.56
CA LEU A 87 11.69 -6.72 -2.95
C LEU A 87 10.87 -5.45 -3.16
N TRP A 88 11.32 -4.28 -2.72
CA TRP A 88 10.64 -3.02 -3.06
C TRP A 88 10.60 -2.82 -4.58
N ARG A 89 11.72 -3.08 -5.27
CA ARG A 89 11.78 -3.01 -6.73
C ARG A 89 10.80 -3.98 -7.40
N ASP A 90 10.60 -5.17 -6.83
CA ASP A 90 9.68 -6.15 -7.40
C ASP A 90 8.26 -5.60 -7.48
N VAL A 91 7.77 -5.06 -6.37
CA VAL A 91 6.40 -4.54 -6.30
C VAL A 91 6.26 -3.25 -7.12
N LEU A 92 7.25 -2.36 -7.09
CA LEU A 92 7.27 -1.15 -7.93
C LEU A 92 7.23 -1.49 -9.42
N GLN A 93 7.98 -2.51 -9.87
CA GLN A 93 7.94 -2.97 -11.27
C GLN A 93 6.59 -3.57 -11.63
N LYS A 94 5.95 -4.33 -10.73
CA LYS A 94 4.58 -4.84 -10.93
C LYS A 94 3.59 -3.67 -11.08
N MET A 95 3.67 -2.66 -10.23
CA MET A 95 2.86 -1.46 -10.36
C MET A 95 3.11 -0.78 -11.71
N ARG A 96 4.36 -0.50 -12.08
CA ARG A 96 4.68 0.15 -13.36
C ARG A 96 4.15 -0.64 -14.57
N ALA A 97 4.34 -1.95 -14.59
CA ALA A 97 3.88 -2.83 -15.67
C ALA A 97 2.35 -2.83 -15.82
N HIS A 98 1.62 -2.66 -14.70
CA HIS A 98 0.17 -2.58 -14.67
C HIS A 98 -0.37 -1.14 -14.71
N GLY A 99 0.36 -0.23 -15.38
CA GLY A 99 -0.17 1.07 -15.77
C GLY A 99 -0.17 2.12 -14.67
N TYR A 100 0.41 1.85 -13.49
CA TYR A 100 0.66 2.89 -12.51
C TYR A 100 1.76 3.84 -13.00
N ASN A 101 1.58 5.13 -12.78
CA ASN A 101 2.58 6.16 -13.06
C ASN A 101 3.10 6.84 -11.79
N ALA A 102 2.49 6.56 -10.65
CA ALA A 102 2.95 7.00 -9.34
C ALA A 102 2.82 5.89 -8.29
N VAL A 103 3.58 6.04 -7.20
CA VAL A 103 3.45 5.27 -5.96
C VAL A 103 3.26 6.25 -4.82
N SER A 104 2.33 5.94 -3.92
CA SER A 104 2.15 6.67 -2.66
C SER A 104 2.68 5.82 -1.52
N ILE A 105 3.42 6.46 -0.61
CA ILE A 105 4.04 5.80 0.54
C ILE A 105 3.82 6.58 1.83
N TYR A 106 3.54 5.87 2.91
CA TYR A 106 3.76 6.37 4.26
C TYR A 106 5.22 6.19 4.71
N VAL A 107 5.70 7.12 5.55
CA VAL A 107 6.93 6.95 6.35
C VAL A 107 6.54 6.86 7.83
N ALA A 108 6.78 5.71 8.46
CA ALA A 108 6.32 5.44 9.81
C ALA A 108 7.33 5.90 10.86
N TRP A 109 7.02 6.97 11.61
CA TRP A 109 7.95 7.55 12.59
C TRP A 109 8.37 6.53 13.67
N ASN A 110 7.45 5.71 14.18
CA ASN A 110 7.73 4.63 15.12
C ASN A 110 8.72 3.56 14.61
N TYR A 111 8.78 3.35 13.31
CA TYR A 111 9.71 2.42 12.67
C TYR A 111 11.13 2.98 12.58
N HIS A 112 11.24 4.31 12.44
CA HIS A 112 12.50 5.01 12.23
C HIS A 112 13.09 5.62 13.50
N SER A 113 12.33 5.82 14.58
CA SER A 113 12.80 6.52 15.78
C SER A 113 12.69 5.65 17.04
N PRO A 114 13.76 4.90 17.41
CA PRO A 114 13.74 4.05 18.59
C PRO A 114 13.78 4.82 19.92
N ALA A 115 14.25 6.07 19.91
CA ALA A 115 14.31 6.95 21.08
C ALA A 115 14.24 8.43 20.62
N PRO A 116 13.85 9.37 21.50
CA PRO A 116 13.87 10.79 21.18
C PRO A 116 15.23 11.23 20.60
N GLY A 117 15.20 11.96 19.49
CA GLY A 117 16.39 12.44 18.77
C GLY A 117 17.28 11.37 18.13
N THR A 118 16.83 10.11 18.09
CA THR A 118 17.52 9.02 17.37
C THR A 118 16.68 8.58 16.19
N TYR A 119 17.30 8.52 15.00
CA TYR A 119 16.64 8.15 13.75
C TYR A 119 17.51 7.18 12.95
N ASP A 120 16.90 6.13 12.39
CA ASP A 120 17.54 5.14 11.52
C ASP A 120 16.83 5.06 10.16
N PHE A 121 17.57 5.39 9.10
CA PHE A 121 17.15 5.26 7.71
C PHE A 121 18.11 4.36 6.93
N SER A 122 18.59 3.27 7.55
CA SER A 122 19.53 2.33 6.94
C SER A 122 18.93 0.92 6.77
N GLY A 123 19.51 0.12 5.89
CA GLY A 123 19.09 -1.28 5.68
C GLY A 123 17.62 -1.39 5.30
N VAL A 124 16.83 -2.11 6.09
CA VAL A 124 15.37 -2.28 5.88
C VAL A 124 14.55 -1.00 6.14
N ARG A 125 15.19 0.06 6.64
CA ARG A 125 14.63 1.41 6.89
C ARG A 125 15.12 2.44 5.86
N ASP A 126 15.80 2.03 4.81
CA ASP A 126 16.44 2.95 3.87
C ASP A 126 15.44 3.64 2.93
N LEU A 127 14.95 4.81 3.37
CA LEU A 127 14.05 5.67 2.58
C LEU A 127 14.74 6.23 1.33
N ASP A 128 16.02 6.57 1.41
CA ASP A 128 16.79 7.06 0.25
C ASP A 128 16.84 6.00 -0.85
N LEU A 129 17.17 4.76 -0.49
CA LEU A 129 17.18 3.64 -1.42
C LEU A 129 15.81 3.37 -2.01
N PHE A 130 14.74 3.45 -1.21
CA PHE A 130 13.38 3.29 -1.73
C PHE A 130 13.05 4.36 -2.78
N LEU A 131 13.31 5.64 -2.49
CA LEU A 131 13.03 6.75 -3.39
C LEU A 131 13.85 6.67 -4.68
N ARG A 132 15.14 6.29 -4.60
CA ARG A 132 15.95 5.98 -5.80
C ARG A 132 15.37 4.82 -6.60
N THR A 133 14.92 3.76 -5.93
CA THR A 133 14.34 2.60 -6.61
C THR A 133 13.04 2.96 -7.34
N ALA A 134 12.21 3.84 -6.77
CA ALA A 134 11.02 4.37 -7.43
C ALA A 134 11.38 5.20 -8.69
N ALA A 135 12.39 6.07 -8.58
CA ALA A 135 12.92 6.85 -9.70
C ALA A 135 13.45 5.96 -10.83
N GLU A 136 14.26 4.95 -10.51
CA GLU A 136 14.79 3.98 -11.47
C GLU A 136 13.70 3.12 -12.14
N THR A 137 12.57 2.92 -11.46
CA THR A 137 11.41 2.19 -11.99
C THR A 137 10.51 3.09 -12.85
N GLY A 138 10.76 4.40 -12.88
CA GLY A 138 9.97 5.35 -13.66
C GLY A 138 8.60 5.63 -13.04
N LEU A 139 8.53 5.74 -11.71
CA LEU A 139 7.33 6.11 -10.96
C LEU A 139 7.53 7.45 -10.25
N TYR A 140 6.52 8.32 -10.33
CA TYR A 140 6.44 9.47 -9.43
C TYR A 140 6.18 8.99 -8.00
N VAL A 141 6.58 9.77 -7.01
CA VAL A 141 6.34 9.48 -5.59
C VAL A 141 5.41 10.53 -4.99
N ILE A 142 4.35 10.05 -4.32
CA ILE A 142 3.54 10.83 -3.37
C ILE A 142 4.05 10.47 -1.96
N LEU A 143 4.81 11.37 -1.34
CA LEU A 143 5.45 11.12 -0.05
C LEU A 143 4.55 11.56 1.11
N ARG A 144 4.26 10.66 2.05
CA ARG A 144 3.33 10.92 3.18
C ARG A 144 4.01 10.61 4.52
N PRO A 145 4.84 11.50 5.07
CA PRO A 145 5.65 11.17 6.25
C PRO A 145 4.99 11.52 7.59
N GLY A 146 3.73 11.95 7.58
CA GLY A 146 2.96 12.22 8.80
C GLY A 146 3.10 13.66 9.28
N PRO A 147 3.27 13.93 10.59
CA PRO A 147 3.86 13.03 11.60
C PRO A 147 2.96 11.89 12.11
N TYR A 148 1.64 12.05 11.98
CA TYR A 148 0.65 11.00 12.20
C TYR A 148 0.24 10.38 10.86
N ILE A 149 0.18 9.05 10.76
CA ILE A 149 -0.16 8.35 9.50
C ILE A 149 -1.35 7.40 9.61
N ASN A 150 -1.86 7.14 10.81
CA ASN A 150 -2.90 6.14 11.06
C ASN A 150 -2.49 4.71 10.61
N ALA A 151 -2.65 4.39 9.32
CA ALA A 151 -2.14 3.21 8.59
C ALA A 151 -2.35 1.81 9.21
N GLU A 152 -3.23 1.68 10.20
CA GLU A 152 -3.39 0.49 11.07
C GLU A 152 -2.07 0.02 11.69
N VAL A 153 -1.20 0.96 12.07
CA VAL A 153 0.05 0.69 12.79
C VAL A 153 0.00 1.22 14.22
N ASP A 154 0.83 0.66 15.09
CA ASP A 154 1.02 1.06 16.49
C ASP A 154 1.09 2.59 16.65
N GLY A 155 0.27 3.14 17.55
CA GLY A 155 0.20 4.58 17.82
C GLY A 155 -0.24 5.43 16.62
N GLY A 156 -0.71 4.81 15.53
CA GLY A 156 -0.91 5.46 14.23
C GLY A 156 0.36 6.06 13.62
N GLY A 157 1.52 5.48 13.96
CA GLY A 157 2.84 5.86 13.47
C GLY A 157 3.67 6.61 14.50
N PHE A 158 3.12 7.01 15.64
CA PHE A 158 3.88 7.66 16.71
C PHE A 158 4.81 6.67 17.42
N PRO A 159 6.09 7.05 17.66
CA PRO A 159 7.01 6.21 18.42
C PRO A 159 6.48 5.91 19.83
N GLY A 160 6.80 4.73 20.35
CA GLY A 160 6.35 4.29 21.67
C GLY A 160 6.70 5.26 22.80
N TRP A 161 7.85 5.94 22.72
CA TRP A 161 8.26 6.94 23.71
C TRP A 161 7.35 8.18 23.75
N LEU A 162 6.59 8.46 22.69
CA LEU A 162 5.66 9.59 22.65
C LEU A 162 4.43 9.35 23.56
N THR A 163 4.11 8.10 23.86
CA THR A 163 3.01 7.72 24.75
C THR A 163 3.20 8.22 26.18
N ALA A 164 4.46 8.31 26.62
CA ALA A 164 4.88 8.84 27.92
C ALA A 164 5.38 10.30 27.84
N THR A 165 5.08 11.01 26.75
CA THR A 165 5.53 12.40 26.53
C THR A 165 4.42 13.41 26.86
N LYS A 166 4.82 14.52 27.48
CA LYS A 166 3.93 15.64 27.79
C LYS A 166 3.45 16.33 26.52
N GLY A 167 2.22 16.85 26.56
CA GLY A 167 1.66 17.68 25.50
C GLY A 167 0.76 16.88 24.59
N ARG A 168 -0.33 17.48 24.14
CA ARG A 168 -1.34 16.80 23.35
C ARG A 168 -0.82 16.56 21.93
N ALA A 169 -0.91 15.32 21.43
CA ALA A 169 -0.55 15.04 20.05
C ALA A 169 -1.50 15.73 19.05
N ARG A 170 -1.02 15.92 17.82
CA ARG A 170 -1.77 16.52 16.70
C ARG A 170 -2.40 17.88 17.07
N SER A 171 -1.60 18.73 17.73
CA SER A 171 -1.99 20.05 18.20
C SER A 171 -0.82 21.03 18.17
N ALA A 172 -1.06 22.31 18.49
CA ALA A 172 0.00 23.31 18.55
C ALA A 172 0.76 23.31 19.90
N ASP A 173 0.70 22.22 20.68
CA ASP A 173 1.48 22.08 21.91
C ASP A 173 2.99 22.16 21.59
N PRO A 174 3.75 23.08 22.22
CA PRO A 174 5.16 23.27 21.89
C PRO A 174 6.05 22.05 22.11
N THR A 175 5.70 21.18 23.07
CA THR A 175 6.47 19.96 23.36
C THR A 175 6.30 18.96 22.23
N TYR A 176 5.06 18.76 21.79
CA TYR A 176 4.75 17.90 20.66
C TYR A 176 5.38 18.45 19.36
N LEU A 177 5.22 19.74 19.09
CA LEU A 177 5.77 20.39 17.90
C LEU A 177 7.30 20.30 17.82
N ALA A 178 8.02 20.36 18.95
CA ALA A 178 9.47 20.19 18.94
C ALA A 178 9.90 18.80 18.42
N HIS A 179 9.19 17.74 18.82
CA HIS A 179 9.45 16.39 18.34
C HIS A 179 9.03 16.21 16.87
N VAL A 180 7.92 16.84 16.47
CA VAL A 180 7.45 16.87 15.07
C VAL A 180 8.47 17.56 14.18
N ASP A 181 8.99 18.73 14.58
CA ASP A 181 9.97 19.47 13.80
C ASP A 181 11.25 18.67 13.62
N GLU A 182 11.69 17.97 14.66
CA GLU A 182 12.85 17.10 14.58
C GLU A 182 12.61 15.94 13.59
N TRP A 183 11.47 15.24 13.71
CA TRP A 183 11.09 14.18 12.77
C TRP A 183 11.06 14.65 11.32
N LEU A 184 10.34 15.73 11.05
CA LEU A 184 10.21 16.28 9.69
C LEU A 184 11.58 16.72 9.15
N THR A 185 12.43 17.37 9.96
CA THR A 185 13.79 17.73 9.54
C THR A 185 14.60 16.53 9.04
N HIS A 186 14.44 15.37 9.69
CA HIS A 186 15.15 14.16 9.31
C HIS A 186 14.63 13.54 8.01
N VAL A 187 13.31 13.47 7.85
CA VAL A 187 12.69 12.94 6.62
C VAL A 187 12.88 13.90 5.45
N ASP A 188 12.68 15.20 5.66
CA ASP A 188 12.73 16.22 4.60
C ASP A 188 14.15 16.39 4.07
N ARG A 189 15.17 16.17 4.91
CA ARG A 189 16.57 16.09 4.45
C ARG A 189 16.76 15.02 3.37
N ILE A 190 16.11 13.86 3.51
CA ILE A 190 16.13 12.79 2.50
C ILE A 190 15.25 13.20 1.32
N ALA A 191 14.00 13.59 1.59
CA ALA A 191 13.03 13.93 0.55
C ALA A 191 13.53 15.02 -0.41
N ARG A 192 14.26 16.03 0.09
CA ARG A 192 14.84 17.12 -0.71
C ARG A 192 15.83 16.63 -1.76
N GLU A 193 16.54 15.53 -1.51
CA GLU A 193 17.44 14.93 -2.50
C GLU A 193 16.71 14.07 -3.53
N HIS A 194 15.38 13.96 -3.43
CA HIS A 194 14.54 13.19 -4.34
C HIS A 194 13.41 14.02 -5.00
N LEU A 195 13.43 15.34 -4.85
CA LEU A 195 12.42 16.23 -5.42
C LEU A 195 12.49 16.22 -6.95
N PHE A 196 11.31 16.06 -7.58
CA PHE A 196 11.19 16.06 -9.03
C PHE A 196 11.51 17.43 -9.63
N THR A 197 11.05 18.52 -9.01
CA THR A 197 11.35 19.93 -9.38
C THR A 197 12.85 20.25 -9.51
N GLN A 198 13.71 19.49 -8.83
CA GLN A 198 15.15 19.67 -8.80
C GLN A 198 15.90 18.68 -9.72
N GLY A 199 15.20 17.80 -10.42
CA GLY A 199 15.80 16.76 -11.27
C GLY A 199 16.55 15.67 -10.50
N LYS A 200 16.51 15.68 -9.17
CA LYS A 200 17.29 14.78 -8.31
C LYS A 200 16.57 13.46 -8.01
N GLY A 201 15.25 13.43 -8.15
CA GLY A 201 14.43 12.24 -7.94
C GLY A 201 13.04 12.41 -8.55
N THR A 202 12.06 11.67 -8.03
CA THR A 202 10.70 11.63 -8.59
C THR A 202 9.60 11.93 -7.57
N VAL A 203 9.93 12.50 -6.40
CA VAL A 203 8.93 13.02 -5.45
C VAL A 203 8.18 14.17 -6.12
N LEU A 204 6.89 13.94 -6.38
CA LEU A 204 6.00 14.82 -7.14
C LEU A 204 5.03 15.59 -6.23
N LEU A 205 4.57 14.96 -5.16
CA LEU A 205 3.62 15.50 -4.19
C LEU A 205 4.05 15.11 -2.78
N TYR A 206 3.71 15.95 -1.80
CA TYR A 206 4.02 15.71 -0.39
C TYR A 206 2.78 15.96 0.48
N GLN A 207 2.39 14.97 1.29
CA GLN A 207 1.29 15.10 2.24
C GLN A 207 1.80 15.61 3.59
N ILE A 208 1.13 16.60 4.17
CA ILE A 208 1.29 16.92 5.60
C ILE A 208 0.11 16.37 6.39
N GLU A 209 0.39 15.83 7.58
CA GLU A 209 -0.64 15.19 8.42
C GLU A 209 -1.30 13.98 7.72
N ASN A 210 -2.33 13.41 8.33
CA ASN A 210 -3.19 12.37 7.79
C ASN A 210 -4.61 12.45 8.37
N GLU A 211 -5.64 12.63 7.54
CA GLU A 211 -7.06 12.59 7.96
C GLU A 211 -7.37 13.49 9.19
N PHE A 212 -6.72 14.65 9.32
CA PHE A 212 -6.93 15.58 10.42
C PHE A 212 -8.32 16.22 10.37
N ASP A 213 -9.29 15.67 11.12
CA ASP A 213 -10.64 16.23 11.24
C ASP A 213 -10.92 16.81 12.65
N ALA A 214 -9.89 16.85 13.50
CA ALA A 214 -10.03 17.25 14.89
C ALA A 214 -10.11 18.77 15.05
N ARG A 215 -11.28 19.26 15.50
CA ARG A 215 -11.50 20.67 15.88
C ARG A 215 -11.02 21.66 14.79
N VAL A 216 -11.33 21.36 13.52
CA VAL A 216 -10.81 22.07 12.34
C VAL A 216 -10.98 23.59 12.38
N ASP A 217 -12.07 24.06 13.00
CA ASP A 217 -12.37 25.50 13.13
C ASP A 217 -11.68 26.18 14.33
N SER A 218 -10.89 25.45 15.12
CA SER A 218 -10.19 26.00 16.28
C SER A 218 -8.91 26.74 15.87
N ALA A 219 -8.52 27.74 16.67
CA ALA A 219 -7.26 28.46 16.47
C ALA A 219 -6.05 27.53 16.61
N ASP A 220 -6.12 26.55 17.52
CA ASP A 220 -5.07 25.56 17.76
C ASP A 220 -4.85 24.64 16.55
N SER A 221 -5.90 24.02 16.01
CA SER A 221 -5.80 23.16 14.82
C SER A 221 -5.30 23.92 13.59
N ARG A 222 -5.74 25.18 13.39
CA ARG A 222 -5.21 26.03 12.30
C ARG A 222 -3.74 26.40 12.51
N ALA A 223 -3.33 26.68 13.75
CA ALA A 223 -1.93 26.97 14.07
C ALA A 223 -1.05 25.73 13.83
N TYR A 224 -1.52 24.54 14.20
CA TYR A 224 -0.84 23.27 13.93
C TYR A 224 -0.65 23.03 12.42
N MET A 225 -1.71 23.10 11.61
CA MET A 225 -1.59 22.92 10.14
C MET A 225 -0.69 23.99 9.50
N SER A 226 -0.78 25.24 9.94
CA SER A 226 0.11 26.33 9.49
C SER A 226 1.57 26.05 9.85
N HIS A 227 1.83 25.53 11.04
CA HIS A 227 3.18 25.17 11.51
C HIS A 227 3.78 24.07 10.63
N LEU A 228 3.05 22.97 10.39
CA LEU A 228 3.51 21.88 9.51
C LEU A 228 3.85 22.37 8.11
N TYR A 229 2.97 23.17 7.50
CA TYR A 229 3.19 23.74 6.18
C TYR A 229 4.48 24.58 6.13
N LYS A 230 4.64 25.51 7.08
CA LYS A 230 5.81 26.38 7.15
C LYS A 230 7.09 25.60 7.42
N LYS A 231 7.03 24.57 8.26
CA LYS A 231 8.16 23.70 8.58
C LYS A 231 8.66 22.96 7.34
N VAL A 232 7.77 22.27 6.63
CA VAL A 232 8.09 21.51 5.40
C VAL A 232 8.64 22.43 4.31
N ARG A 233 8.08 23.64 4.16
CA ARG A 233 8.62 24.67 3.25
C ARG A 233 10.00 25.15 3.67
N ALA A 234 10.22 25.40 4.95
CA ALA A 234 11.51 25.84 5.48
C ALA A 234 12.62 24.78 5.29
N ASP A 235 12.27 23.50 5.29
CA ASP A 235 13.22 22.40 5.06
C ASP A 235 13.58 22.19 3.57
N GLY A 236 12.90 22.91 2.67
CA GLY A 236 13.23 22.99 1.24
C GLY A 236 12.39 22.10 0.33
N ILE A 237 11.22 21.63 0.79
CA ILE A 237 10.26 20.90 -0.05
C ILE A 237 9.47 21.92 -0.88
N ASP A 238 9.60 21.86 -2.20
CA ASP A 238 9.06 22.84 -3.15
C ASP A 238 7.98 22.27 -4.11
N VAL A 239 7.67 20.98 -4.01
CA VAL A 239 6.55 20.35 -4.71
C VAL A 239 5.20 20.77 -4.10
N PRO A 240 4.06 20.64 -4.81
CA PRO A 240 2.76 20.89 -4.22
C PRO A 240 2.53 20.05 -2.95
N LEU A 241 2.04 20.72 -1.90
CA LEU A 241 1.64 20.08 -0.65
C LEU A 241 0.14 19.81 -0.65
N PHE A 242 -0.29 18.83 0.14
CA PHE A 242 -1.70 18.53 0.32
C PHE A 242 -1.99 17.92 1.69
N HIS A 243 -3.29 17.84 1.99
CA HIS A 243 -3.85 17.04 3.08
C HIS A 243 -4.93 16.12 2.49
N ASN A 244 -5.12 14.94 3.10
CA ASN A 244 -6.19 14.01 2.77
C ASN A 244 -7.34 14.10 3.80
N ASP A 245 -8.43 14.77 3.42
CA ASP A 245 -9.62 14.91 4.26
C ASP A 245 -10.30 13.54 4.49
N LYS A 246 -10.77 13.31 5.72
CA LYS A 246 -11.42 12.06 6.13
C LYS A 246 -12.82 11.97 5.56
N GLY A 247 -12.91 11.55 4.31
CA GLY A 247 -14.14 11.70 3.54
C GLY A 247 -14.32 13.11 3.01
N ARG A 248 -15.52 13.39 2.51
CA ARG A 248 -15.82 14.53 1.65
C ARG A 248 -16.20 15.82 2.41
N ASN A 249 -15.46 16.23 3.43
CA ASN A 249 -15.94 17.28 4.35
C ASN A 249 -15.62 18.71 3.88
N GLY A 250 -14.63 18.89 3.00
CA GLY A 250 -14.15 20.22 2.62
C GLY A 250 -13.19 20.82 3.65
N TYR A 251 -12.59 20.00 4.50
CA TYR A 251 -11.62 20.44 5.49
C TYR A 251 -10.28 20.73 4.82
N TRP A 252 -9.59 21.75 5.34
CA TRP A 252 -8.26 22.16 4.86
C TRP A 252 -8.21 22.50 3.36
N THR A 253 -9.29 23.03 2.79
CA THR A 253 -9.30 23.55 1.41
C THR A 253 -8.35 24.77 1.25
N PRO A 254 -7.89 25.11 0.03
CA PRO A 254 -7.04 26.28 -0.19
C PRO A 254 -7.60 27.55 0.46
N GLY A 255 -6.77 28.21 1.28
CA GLY A 255 -7.15 29.43 2.01
C GLY A 255 -7.78 29.20 3.39
N SER A 256 -7.94 27.96 3.85
CA SER A 256 -8.50 27.63 5.17
C SER A 256 -7.54 27.81 6.36
N PHE A 257 -6.23 27.91 6.11
CA PHE A 257 -5.20 28.17 7.11
C PHE A 257 -4.07 29.03 6.51
N ASP A 258 -3.18 29.55 7.36
CA ASP A 258 -2.08 30.42 6.93
C ASP A 258 -0.93 29.62 6.32
N THR A 259 -0.69 29.82 5.01
CA THR A 259 0.40 29.23 4.23
C THR A 259 1.64 30.14 4.16
N GLY A 260 1.75 31.16 5.02
CA GLY A 260 2.85 32.13 4.97
C GLY A 260 2.81 33.04 3.74
N GLY A 261 1.64 33.16 3.10
CA GLY A 261 1.42 33.97 1.90
C GLY A 261 1.62 33.24 0.57
N GLU A 262 2.07 31.97 0.59
CA GLU A 262 2.20 31.17 -0.62
C GLU A 262 0.82 30.88 -1.26
N ARG A 263 0.72 31.05 -2.58
CA ARG A 263 -0.49 30.79 -3.37
C ARG A 263 -0.24 29.69 -4.38
N GLY A 264 -1.19 28.75 -4.48
CA GLY A 264 -1.18 27.67 -5.46
C GLY A 264 -0.29 26.47 -5.12
N GLY A 265 0.43 26.48 -4.00
CA GLY A 265 1.21 25.32 -3.54
C GLY A 265 0.42 24.30 -2.71
N TRP A 266 -0.91 24.43 -2.62
CA TRP A 266 -1.76 23.60 -1.75
C TRP A 266 -2.92 22.98 -2.54
N LEU A 267 -2.96 21.65 -2.59
CA LEU A 267 -4.03 20.86 -3.17
C LEU A 267 -5.00 20.36 -2.08
N TYR A 268 -6.29 20.32 -2.41
CA TYR A 268 -7.28 19.63 -1.58
C TYR A 268 -7.45 18.19 -2.06
N GLY A 269 -7.22 17.23 -1.18
CA GLY A 269 -7.52 15.82 -1.38
C GLY A 269 -8.51 15.32 -0.34
N PHE A 270 -9.27 14.28 -0.67
CA PHE A 270 -10.20 13.64 0.26
C PHE A 270 -10.27 12.13 0.03
N ASP A 271 -10.52 11.40 1.10
CA ASP A 271 -10.46 9.95 1.10
C ASP A 271 -11.82 9.30 0.90
N GLY A 272 -11.77 8.03 0.46
CA GLY A 272 -12.93 7.34 -0.04
C GLY A 272 -12.88 5.84 0.13
N TYR A 273 -13.68 5.32 1.07
CA TYR A 273 -13.77 3.88 1.32
C TYR A 273 -15.20 3.33 1.22
N PRO A 274 -15.82 3.36 0.02
CA PRO A 274 -17.18 2.91 -0.13
C PRO A 274 -17.29 1.38 -0.03
N SER A 275 -18.35 0.92 0.65
CA SER A 275 -18.67 -0.51 0.73
C SER A 275 -18.98 -1.09 -0.66
N PRO A 276 -18.55 -2.34 -0.97
CA PRO A 276 -18.82 -2.99 -2.26
C PRO A 276 -20.30 -3.18 -2.57
N SER A 277 -21.16 -3.25 -1.55
CA SER A 277 -22.61 -3.36 -1.72
C SER A 277 -23.30 -2.05 -2.09
N ARG A 278 -22.63 -0.91 -1.90
CA ARG A 278 -23.19 0.42 -2.16
C ARG A 278 -22.95 0.87 -3.60
N THR A 279 -23.83 1.74 -4.07
CA THR A 279 -23.67 2.47 -5.33
C THR A 279 -22.49 3.44 -5.23
N PRO A 280 -21.63 3.57 -6.27
CA PRO A 280 -20.55 4.54 -6.23
C PRO A 280 -21.05 5.99 -6.08
N PRO A 281 -20.45 6.78 -5.18
CA PRO A 281 -20.87 8.15 -4.92
C PRO A 281 -20.41 9.13 -6.00
N ASP A 282 -21.25 10.12 -6.32
CA ASP A 282 -20.92 11.26 -7.19
C ASP A 282 -20.24 12.38 -6.37
N TRP A 283 -18.96 12.22 -6.06
CA TRP A 283 -18.18 13.15 -5.20
C TRP A 283 -17.00 13.83 -5.92
N GLY A 284 -16.95 13.76 -7.24
CA GLY A 284 -15.97 14.53 -8.01
C GLY A 284 -16.49 15.92 -8.33
N THR A 285 -15.81 16.61 -9.25
CA THR A 285 -16.06 17.99 -9.67
C THR A 285 -17.47 18.19 -10.21
N PHE A 286 -18.03 17.18 -10.86
CA PHE A 286 -19.40 17.23 -11.42
C PHE A 286 -20.49 16.76 -10.45
N GLY A 287 -20.11 16.35 -9.24
CA GLY A 287 -21.03 15.91 -8.20
C GLY A 287 -21.81 17.09 -7.58
N PRO A 288 -22.98 16.84 -6.98
CA PRO A 288 -23.85 17.90 -6.46
C PRO A 288 -23.43 18.47 -5.09
N GLY A 289 -22.32 18.01 -4.50
CA GLY A 289 -22.07 18.16 -3.05
C GLY A 289 -21.46 19.49 -2.57
N GLY A 290 -21.09 20.41 -3.48
CA GLY A 290 -20.56 21.74 -3.13
C GLY A 290 -19.41 21.68 -2.10
N ALA A 291 -19.46 22.53 -1.07
CA ALA A 291 -18.43 22.62 -0.03
C ALA A 291 -18.20 21.31 0.77
N LYS A 292 -19.12 20.34 0.74
CA LYS A 292 -19.00 19.03 1.39
C LYS A 292 -19.15 17.87 0.38
N GLY A 293 -18.72 18.13 -0.85
CA GLY A 293 -18.98 17.28 -1.99
C GLY A 293 -17.78 16.53 -2.53
N GLY A 294 -16.66 16.51 -1.80
CA GLY A 294 -15.40 15.94 -2.28
C GLY A 294 -14.73 16.97 -3.17
N SER A 295 -14.42 16.62 -4.42
CA SER A 295 -13.67 17.53 -5.32
C SER A 295 -14.38 18.87 -5.56
N SER A 296 -15.72 18.89 -5.50
CA SER A 296 -16.51 20.13 -5.65
C SER A 296 -16.30 21.15 -4.53
N ALA A 297 -15.65 20.78 -3.42
CA ALA A 297 -15.27 21.72 -2.36
C ALA A 297 -14.08 22.62 -2.76
N SER A 298 -13.27 22.18 -3.73
CA SER A 298 -12.12 22.92 -4.26
C SER A 298 -12.13 22.92 -5.79
N PRO A 299 -13.06 23.65 -6.43
CA PRO A 299 -13.31 23.56 -7.88
C PRO A 299 -12.17 24.11 -8.77
N THR A 300 -11.13 24.70 -8.16
CA THR A 300 -9.97 25.27 -8.86
C THR A 300 -8.75 24.34 -8.81
N THR A 301 -8.77 23.31 -7.98
CA THR A 301 -7.77 22.23 -7.96
C THR A 301 -8.31 21.03 -8.74
N PRO A 302 -7.45 20.17 -9.30
CA PRO A 302 -7.91 18.93 -9.92
C PRO A 302 -8.53 18.02 -8.86
N GLY A 303 -9.51 17.19 -9.26
CA GLY A 303 -10.14 16.24 -8.34
C GLY A 303 -9.12 15.21 -7.86
N PHE A 304 -8.94 15.13 -6.53
CA PHE A 304 -7.89 14.32 -5.91
C PHE A 304 -8.46 13.43 -4.81
N THR A 305 -8.27 12.12 -4.96
CA THR A 305 -8.49 11.11 -3.91
C THR A 305 -7.15 10.49 -3.48
N PRO A 306 -6.48 11.04 -2.44
CA PRO A 306 -5.22 10.50 -1.92
C PRO A 306 -5.35 9.10 -1.32
N GLU A 307 -6.53 8.71 -0.83
CA GLU A 307 -6.84 7.32 -0.54
C GLU A 307 -8.21 6.94 -1.09
N PHE A 308 -8.23 6.04 -2.06
CA PHE A 308 -9.45 5.33 -2.44
C PHE A 308 -9.28 3.83 -2.15
N GLY A 309 -10.23 3.27 -1.41
CA GLY A 309 -10.17 1.89 -0.91
C GLY A 309 -10.12 0.82 -2.01
N GLY A 310 -8.92 0.33 -2.32
CA GLY A 310 -8.67 -0.86 -3.16
C GLY A 310 -8.83 -2.18 -2.41
N GLY A 311 -9.34 -2.14 -1.19
CA GLY A 311 -9.47 -3.26 -0.28
C GLY A 311 -10.06 -2.80 1.04
N TRP A 312 -9.81 -3.53 2.12
CA TRP A 312 -10.17 -3.12 3.48
C TRP A 312 -9.41 -3.97 4.51
N PHE A 313 -9.09 -3.36 5.67
CA PHE A 313 -8.38 -4.05 6.75
C PHE A 313 -9.27 -5.11 7.42
N ASP A 314 -8.66 -6.10 8.10
CA ASP A 314 -9.40 -7.14 8.80
C ASP A 314 -8.93 -7.29 10.27
N PRO A 315 -9.85 -7.26 11.25
CA PRO A 315 -9.52 -7.45 12.65
C PRO A 315 -9.34 -8.92 13.06
N TRP A 316 -8.80 -9.13 14.26
CA TRP A 316 -8.73 -10.42 14.93
C TRP A 316 -10.10 -11.13 14.94
N GLY A 317 -10.10 -12.45 14.74
CA GLY A 317 -11.33 -13.24 14.56
C GLY A 317 -11.98 -13.10 13.18
N GLY A 318 -11.43 -12.26 12.29
CA GLY A 318 -11.98 -12.00 10.97
C GLY A 318 -13.38 -11.40 11.05
N SER A 319 -13.63 -10.53 12.05
CA SER A 319 -14.98 -10.13 12.45
C SER A 319 -15.71 -9.29 11.39
N PHE A 320 -15.01 -8.79 10.37
CA PHE A 320 -15.61 -8.14 9.21
C PHE A 320 -15.97 -9.10 8.08
N TYR A 321 -15.46 -10.32 8.12
CA TYR A 321 -15.51 -11.30 7.02
C TYR A 321 -15.90 -12.70 7.49
N ASP A 322 -16.62 -12.81 8.61
CA ASP A 322 -17.07 -14.09 9.18
C ASP A 322 -15.93 -15.13 9.32
N GLY A 323 -14.74 -14.66 9.74
CA GLY A 323 -13.56 -15.51 9.93
C GLY A 323 -12.79 -15.88 8.66
N LYS A 324 -13.22 -15.44 7.46
CA LYS A 324 -12.58 -15.79 6.17
C LYS A 324 -11.36 -14.93 5.81
N GLY A 325 -11.12 -13.86 6.55
CA GLY A 325 -9.98 -12.98 6.35
C GLY A 325 -9.97 -12.23 5.02
N TYR A 326 -8.77 -11.79 4.61
CA TYR A 326 -8.58 -10.99 3.39
C TYR A 326 -9.00 -11.69 2.08
N ALA A 327 -9.14 -13.01 2.06
CA ALA A 327 -9.70 -13.72 0.91
C ALA A 327 -11.14 -13.24 0.60
N GLU A 328 -11.95 -12.98 1.62
CA GLU A 328 -13.32 -12.47 1.47
C GLU A 328 -13.32 -10.96 1.16
N ALA A 329 -12.38 -10.19 1.73
CA ALA A 329 -12.17 -8.79 1.36
C ALA A 329 -11.93 -8.66 -0.16
N ARG A 330 -11.06 -9.53 -0.71
CA ARG A 330 -10.74 -9.61 -2.13
C ARG A 330 -11.92 -10.08 -2.98
N ARG A 331 -12.65 -11.10 -2.50
CA ARG A 331 -13.84 -11.65 -3.19
C ARG A 331 -14.97 -10.62 -3.34
N THR A 332 -15.16 -9.78 -2.33
CA THR A 332 -16.24 -8.77 -2.32
C THR A 332 -15.86 -7.47 -3.02
N ARG A 333 -14.58 -7.15 -3.14
CA ARG A 333 -14.04 -6.02 -3.90
C ARG A 333 -13.27 -6.54 -5.11
N ASP A 334 -13.97 -7.23 -6.00
CA ASP A 334 -13.41 -7.85 -7.21
C ASP A 334 -13.15 -6.83 -8.33
N SER A 335 -12.77 -7.30 -9.52
CA SER A 335 -12.51 -6.44 -10.68
C SER A 335 -13.74 -5.64 -11.12
N ALA A 336 -14.96 -6.15 -10.92
CA ALA A 336 -16.19 -5.41 -11.23
C ALA A 336 -16.38 -4.24 -10.26
N TYR A 337 -16.11 -4.43 -8.96
CA TYR A 337 -16.04 -3.33 -8.00
C TYR A 337 -15.04 -2.26 -8.45
N GLU A 338 -13.78 -2.62 -8.69
CA GLU A 338 -12.74 -1.63 -9.02
C GLU A 338 -13.12 -0.85 -10.28
N ARG A 339 -13.57 -1.55 -11.32
CA ARG A 339 -14.03 -0.91 -12.56
C ARG A 339 -15.22 0.01 -12.32
N ARG A 340 -16.23 -0.44 -11.58
CA ARG A 340 -17.44 0.33 -11.29
C ARG A 340 -17.12 1.64 -10.56
N PHE A 341 -16.26 1.58 -9.55
CA PHE A 341 -15.92 2.75 -8.74
C PHE A 341 -14.88 3.65 -9.41
N TYR A 342 -13.83 3.10 -10.01
CA TYR A 342 -12.75 3.90 -10.58
C TYR A 342 -13.19 4.63 -11.84
N LEU A 343 -13.98 3.98 -12.71
CA LEU A 343 -14.58 4.67 -13.85
C LEU A 343 -15.59 5.73 -13.39
N THR A 344 -16.33 5.52 -12.29
CA THR A 344 -17.19 6.56 -11.72
C THR A 344 -16.35 7.75 -11.24
N ASN A 345 -15.21 7.51 -10.57
CA ASN A 345 -14.32 8.57 -10.11
C ASN A 345 -13.78 9.39 -11.29
N LEU A 346 -13.25 8.73 -12.32
CA LEU A 346 -12.80 9.40 -13.55
C LEU A 346 -13.93 10.17 -14.22
N ALA A 347 -15.12 9.57 -14.33
CA ALA A 347 -16.30 10.20 -14.92
C ALA A 347 -16.78 11.44 -14.15
N ASN A 348 -16.45 11.54 -12.87
CA ASN A 348 -16.75 12.69 -12.03
C ASN A 348 -15.60 13.72 -12.01
N GLY A 349 -14.54 13.55 -12.80
CA GLY A 349 -13.43 14.50 -12.90
C GLY A 349 -12.35 14.34 -11.83
N ILE A 350 -12.20 13.14 -11.25
CA ILE A 350 -11.07 12.81 -10.36
C ILE A 350 -9.92 12.32 -11.23
N THR A 351 -8.84 13.09 -11.24
CA THR A 351 -7.66 12.86 -12.10
C THR A 351 -6.36 12.71 -11.31
N LEU A 352 -6.41 12.85 -9.99
CA LEU A 352 -5.38 12.34 -9.09
C LEU A 352 -6.05 11.25 -8.25
N HIS A 353 -5.66 9.99 -8.45
CA HIS A 353 -6.28 8.85 -7.81
C HIS A 353 -5.19 7.93 -7.28
N ASN A 354 -5.21 7.67 -5.98
CA ASN A 354 -4.36 6.68 -5.35
C ASN A 354 -5.18 5.53 -4.76
N VAL A 355 -4.81 4.30 -5.12
CA VAL A 355 -5.47 3.07 -4.66
C VAL A 355 -4.84 2.59 -3.35
N TYR A 356 -5.57 2.74 -2.24
CA TYR A 356 -5.16 2.30 -0.90
C TYR A 356 -5.85 0.98 -0.54
N MET A 357 -5.20 -0.18 -0.47
CA MET A 357 -3.82 -0.50 -0.83
C MET A 357 -3.74 -1.13 -2.23
N THR A 358 -2.67 -0.88 -2.96
CA THR A 358 -2.28 -1.70 -4.13
C THR A 358 -1.46 -2.91 -3.71
N PHE A 359 -0.56 -2.73 -2.74
CA PHE A 359 0.14 -3.80 -2.02
C PHE A 359 0.22 -3.44 -0.54
N GLY A 360 -0.41 -4.25 0.32
CA GLY A 360 -0.42 -3.95 1.74
C GLY A 360 0.80 -4.51 2.51
N GLY A 361 1.23 -5.74 2.21
CA GLY A 361 2.38 -6.38 2.86
C GLY A 361 2.07 -6.99 4.24
N THR A 362 3.08 -7.05 5.10
CA THR A 362 3.00 -7.69 6.42
C THR A 362 3.26 -6.68 7.53
N SER A 363 2.37 -6.61 8.52
CA SER A 363 2.62 -5.88 9.77
C SER A 363 3.47 -6.75 10.72
N TRP A 364 4.73 -6.96 10.35
CA TRP A 364 5.68 -7.77 11.11
C TRP A 364 6.09 -7.10 12.43
N GLY A 365 6.74 -7.86 13.32
CA GLY A 365 7.08 -7.36 14.64
C GLY A 365 5.83 -6.95 15.44
N TRP A 366 6.03 -5.95 16.27
CA TRP A 366 5.01 -5.26 17.04
C TRP A 366 4.48 -4.01 16.30
N LEU A 367 4.49 -4.03 14.96
CA LEU A 367 3.96 -2.95 14.12
C LEU A 367 2.42 -2.79 14.10
N PRO A 368 1.58 -3.85 14.11
CA PRO A 368 0.14 -3.70 13.85
C PRO A 368 -0.59 -3.01 15.00
N ALA A 369 -1.46 -2.05 14.71
CA ALA A 369 -2.42 -1.56 15.70
C ALA A 369 -3.37 -2.69 16.16
N PRO A 370 -4.01 -2.58 17.35
CA PRO A 370 -4.94 -3.60 17.87
C PRO A 370 -6.13 -3.96 16.96
N VAL A 371 -6.42 -3.12 15.95
CA VAL A 371 -7.52 -3.29 14.98
C VAL A 371 -7.20 -4.26 13.84
N VAL A 372 -5.95 -4.69 13.71
CA VAL A 372 -5.51 -5.68 12.69
C VAL A 372 -4.62 -6.75 13.33
N TYR A 373 -4.46 -7.87 12.63
CA TYR A 373 -3.47 -8.89 12.94
C TYR A 373 -2.21 -8.72 12.07
N THR A 374 -1.36 -9.75 12.01
CA THR A 374 -0.05 -9.66 11.33
C THR A 374 -0.18 -9.39 9.83
N SER A 375 -1.02 -10.14 9.11
CA SER A 375 -1.22 -9.89 7.67
C SER A 375 -1.82 -8.51 7.45
N TYR A 376 -1.30 -7.82 6.44
CA TYR A 376 -1.93 -6.63 5.88
C TYR A 376 -2.13 -6.83 4.37
N ASP A 377 -2.52 -8.04 3.95
CA ASP A 377 -2.87 -8.34 2.54
C ASP A 377 -3.91 -7.37 1.97
N TYR A 378 -4.83 -6.92 2.83
CA TYR A 378 -5.85 -5.90 2.55
C TYR A 378 -6.89 -6.32 1.49
N GLY A 379 -6.78 -7.53 0.92
CA GLY A 379 -7.53 -7.91 -0.28
C GLY A 379 -7.11 -7.09 -1.51
N ALA A 380 -5.85 -6.63 -1.53
CA ALA A 380 -5.30 -5.72 -2.54
C ALA A 380 -5.10 -6.38 -3.91
N ALA A 381 -4.75 -5.56 -4.91
CA ALA A 381 -4.49 -6.04 -6.28
C ALA A 381 -3.20 -6.87 -6.39
N ILE A 382 -2.22 -6.60 -5.52
CA ILE A 382 -1.03 -7.42 -5.30
C ILE A 382 -1.14 -7.97 -3.87
N ASP A 383 -1.16 -9.29 -3.73
CA ASP A 383 -1.34 -9.96 -2.43
C ASP A 383 -0.10 -9.84 -1.53
N GLU A 384 -0.21 -10.23 -0.26
CA GLU A 384 0.91 -10.18 0.71
C GLU A 384 2.14 -10.99 0.25
N ALA A 385 1.92 -12.06 -0.54
CA ALA A 385 2.97 -12.87 -1.15
C ALA A 385 3.51 -12.30 -2.47
N ARG A 386 3.12 -11.07 -2.82
CA ARG A 386 3.51 -10.32 -4.03
C ARG A 386 2.92 -10.88 -5.33
N ASN A 387 1.95 -11.79 -5.28
CA ASN A 387 1.29 -12.26 -6.50
C ASN A 387 0.30 -11.21 -7.01
N VAL A 388 0.24 -11.08 -8.33
CA VAL A 388 -0.78 -10.26 -8.99
C VAL A 388 -2.11 -11.00 -8.99
N THR A 389 -3.17 -10.36 -8.48
CA THR A 389 -4.51 -10.97 -8.37
C THR A 389 -5.38 -10.61 -9.58
N ALA A 390 -6.53 -11.30 -9.73
CA ALA A 390 -7.50 -11.00 -10.79
C ALA A 390 -8.02 -9.55 -10.76
N LYS A 391 -7.94 -8.89 -9.59
CA LYS A 391 -8.32 -7.49 -9.43
C LYS A 391 -7.48 -6.54 -10.27
N ILE A 392 -6.29 -6.92 -10.73
CA ILE A 392 -5.39 -6.00 -11.44
C ILE A 392 -5.94 -5.51 -12.79
N ALA A 393 -6.89 -6.22 -13.40
CA ALA A 393 -7.31 -5.95 -14.78
C ALA A 393 -7.82 -4.51 -15.01
N PRO A 394 -8.75 -3.97 -14.20
CA PRO A 394 -9.18 -2.59 -14.33
C PRO A 394 -8.05 -1.59 -14.08
N MET A 395 -7.13 -1.84 -13.14
CA MET A 395 -5.98 -0.96 -12.88
C MET A 395 -5.04 -0.91 -14.09
N HIS A 396 -4.76 -2.07 -14.71
CA HIS A 396 -3.94 -2.18 -15.91
C HIS A 396 -4.59 -1.46 -17.10
N GLN A 397 -5.88 -1.73 -17.36
CA GLN A 397 -6.62 -1.13 -18.47
C GLN A 397 -6.75 0.39 -18.31
N LEU A 398 -7.10 0.86 -17.12
CA LEU A 398 -7.28 2.30 -16.84
C LEU A 398 -5.93 3.03 -16.82
N GLY A 399 -4.91 2.46 -16.18
CA GLY A 399 -3.58 3.07 -16.08
C GLY A 399 -2.93 3.29 -17.45
N HIS A 400 -3.05 2.30 -18.36
CA HIS A 400 -2.57 2.46 -19.73
C HIS A 400 -3.45 3.40 -20.56
N LEU A 401 -4.77 3.40 -20.35
CA LEU A 401 -5.70 4.33 -20.99
C LEU A 401 -5.29 5.78 -20.71
N LEU A 402 -5.11 6.10 -19.42
CA LEU A 402 -4.78 7.44 -18.95
C LEU A 402 -3.39 7.93 -19.41
N GLN A 403 -2.47 7.00 -19.71
CA GLN A 403 -1.14 7.33 -20.20
C GLN A 403 -1.05 7.40 -21.73
N ARG A 404 -1.89 6.64 -22.45
CA ARG A 404 -1.77 6.40 -23.90
C ARG A 404 -2.91 6.98 -24.73
N VAL A 405 -3.93 7.54 -24.09
CA VAL A 405 -5.05 8.19 -24.78
C VAL A 405 -5.22 9.60 -24.20
N PRO A 406 -4.52 10.60 -24.78
CA PRO A 406 -4.50 11.98 -24.31
C PRO A 406 -5.86 12.61 -24.01
N ASP A 407 -6.90 12.20 -24.73
CA ASP A 407 -8.26 12.73 -24.59
C ASP A 407 -8.80 12.66 -23.16
N PHE A 408 -8.33 11.70 -22.35
CA PHE A 408 -8.75 11.52 -20.97
C PHE A 408 -8.10 12.49 -19.97
N THR A 409 -7.10 13.26 -20.40
CA THR A 409 -6.38 14.20 -19.53
C THR A 409 -7.13 15.52 -19.30
N LYS A 410 -8.17 15.79 -20.11
CA LYS A 410 -8.99 17.00 -20.07
C LYS A 410 -10.42 16.69 -20.53
N LEU A 411 -11.31 16.42 -19.58
CA LEU A 411 -12.71 16.10 -19.86
C LEU A 411 -13.64 17.12 -19.18
N ASP A 412 -14.61 17.62 -19.94
CA ASP A 412 -15.75 18.39 -19.45
C ASP A 412 -17.03 17.57 -19.48
N ARG A 413 -18.01 17.95 -18.67
CA ARG A 413 -19.35 17.34 -18.70
C ARG A 413 -20.05 17.71 -20.00
N ALA A 414 -20.56 16.71 -20.71
CA ALA A 414 -21.38 16.88 -21.90
C ALA A 414 -22.88 16.82 -21.54
N ALA A 415 -23.75 16.99 -22.54
CA ALA A 415 -25.20 16.90 -22.34
C ALA A 415 -25.61 15.51 -21.80
N ASP A 416 -26.47 15.47 -20.78
CA ASP A 416 -26.88 14.20 -20.18
C ASP A 416 -27.56 13.28 -21.21
N VAL A 417 -27.18 12.00 -21.21
CA VAL A 417 -27.81 10.93 -22.00
C VAL A 417 -28.45 9.90 -21.06
N ARG A 418 -29.46 9.18 -21.55
CA ARG A 418 -30.19 8.17 -20.78
C ARG A 418 -30.15 6.84 -21.49
N ALA A 419 -29.91 5.77 -20.72
CA ALA A 419 -30.06 4.39 -21.13
C ALA A 419 -30.88 3.67 -20.04
N GLU A 420 -31.89 2.91 -20.44
CA GLU A 420 -32.79 2.22 -19.52
C GLU A 420 -32.02 1.26 -18.60
N GLY A 421 -32.28 1.33 -17.29
CA GLY A 421 -31.64 0.47 -16.29
C GLY A 421 -30.18 0.79 -15.97
N LEU A 422 -29.58 1.82 -16.59
CA LEU A 422 -28.19 2.20 -16.41
C LEU A 422 -28.05 3.65 -15.92
N LYS A 423 -27.05 3.90 -15.07
CA LYS A 423 -26.56 5.25 -14.80
C LYS A 423 -25.49 5.57 -15.84
N VAL A 424 -25.68 6.64 -16.62
CA VAL A 424 -24.71 7.05 -17.65
C VAL A 424 -24.10 8.39 -17.31
N TYR A 425 -22.77 8.47 -17.38
CA TYR A 425 -22.00 9.71 -17.40
C TYR A 425 -21.56 9.98 -18.83
N HIS A 426 -21.73 11.21 -19.29
CA HIS A 426 -21.32 11.62 -20.63
C HIS A 426 -20.39 12.82 -20.52
N LEU A 427 -19.16 12.63 -21.01
CA LEU A 427 -18.09 13.62 -20.99
C LEU A 427 -17.63 13.89 -22.42
N THR A 428 -16.97 15.02 -22.60
CA THR A 428 -16.33 15.39 -23.88
C THR A 428 -14.98 16.04 -23.62
N ASN A 429 -14.02 15.79 -24.51
CA ASN A 429 -12.78 16.54 -24.55
C ASN A 429 -13.01 17.82 -25.38
N PRO A 430 -12.91 19.02 -24.79
CA PRO A 430 -13.25 20.26 -25.49
C PRO A 430 -12.24 20.63 -26.60
N ASP A 431 -11.05 20.03 -26.61
CA ASP A 431 -10.00 20.34 -27.59
C ASP A 431 -10.06 19.41 -28.81
N THR A 432 -10.44 18.15 -28.62
CA THR A 432 -10.46 17.12 -29.69
C THR A 432 -11.86 16.78 -30.20
N GLY A 433 -12.90 17.09 -29.43
CA GLY A 433 -14.28 16.70 -29.73
C GLY A 433 -14.56 15.21 -29.49
N ALA A 434 -13.65 14.47 -28.84
CA ALA A 434 -13.92 13.11 -28.41
C ALA A 434 -15.01 13.09 -27.33
N HIS A 435 -15.86 12.07 -27.33
CA HIS A 435 -16.85 11.85 -26.29
C HIS A 435 -16.57 10.55 -25.54
N VAL A 436 -16.86 10.55 -24.24
CA VAL A 436 -16.68 9.42 -23.34
C VAL A 436 -17.99 9.14 -22.62
N TYR A 437 -18.39 7.87 -22.62
CA TYR A 437 -19.58 7.39 -21.94
C TYR A 437 -19.19 6.36 -20.89
N VAL A 438 -19.51 6.60 -19.62
CA VAL A 438 -19.40 5.59 -18.57
C VAL A 438 -20.80 5.12 -18.21
N ALA A 439 -21.16 3.91 -18.65
CA ALA A 439 -22.43 3.28 -18.38
C ALA A 439 -22.29 2.29 -17.22
N ARG A 440 -22.95 2.58 -16.10
CA ARG A 440 -22.86 1.82 -14.85
C ARG A 440 -24.15 1.07 -14.57
N ASN A 441 -24.02 -0.21 -14.24
CA ASN A 441 -25.11 -1.05 -13.77
C ASN A 441 -24.98 -1.28 -12.26
N ASP A 442 -25.93 -0.73 -11.50
CA ASP A 442 -25.99 -0.88 -10.05
C ASP A 442 -26.89 -2.07 -9.63
N ALA A 443 -27.59 -2.73 -10.56
CA ALA A 443 -28.40 -3.91 -10.30
C ALA A 443 -27.53 -5.19 -10.23
N ALA A 444 -28.11 -6.28 -9.74
CA ALA A 444 -27.43 -7.58 -9.66
C ALA A 444 -27.41 -8.33 -11.00
N ASP A 445 -28.43 -8.13 -11.83
CA ASP A 445 -28.54 -8.78 -13.13
C ASP A 445 -27.92 -7.92 -14.24
N PRO A 446 -27.43 -8.54 -15.34
CA PRO A 446 -27.00 -7.79 -16.52
C PRO A 446 -28.13 -6.95 -17.11
N VAL A 447 -27.80 -5.75 -17.59
CA VAL A 447 -28.74 -4.84 -18.26
C VAL A 447 -28.28 -4.63 -19.71
N THR A 448 -29.19 -4.85 -20.65
CA THR A 448 -29.00 -4.53 -22.08
C THR A 448 -29.85 -3.31 -22.42
N SER A 449 -29.24 -2.28 -23.00
CA SER A 449 -29.93 -1.03 -23.32
C SER A 449 -29.37 -0.37 -24.58
N GLU A 450 -30.20 0.42 -25.25
CA GLU A 450 -29.76 1.33 -26.30
C GLU A 450 -29.17 2.59 -25.66
N LEU A 451 -27.89 2.87 -25.93
CA LEU A 451 -27.20 4.06 -25.46
C LEU A 451 -27.16 5.10 -26.59
N PRO A 452 -27.78 6.28 -26.40
CA PRO A 452 -27.56 7.41 -27.30
C PRO A 452 -26.12 7.92 -27.19
N THR A 453 -25.46 8.07 -28.33
CA THR A 453 -24.08 8.57 -28.49
C THR A 453 -24.01 9.68 -29.54
N ALA A 454 -22.86 10.34 -29.65
CA ALA A 454 -22.62 11.35 -30.68
C ALA A 454 -22.67 10.78 -32.12
N GLU A 455 -22.52 9.46 -32.30
CA GLU A 455 -22.56 8.78 -33.60
C GLU A 455 -23.85 7.94 -33.80
N GLY A 456 -24.90 8.20 -33.02
CA GLY A 456 -26.18 7.47 -33.09
C GLY A 456 -26.44 6.60 -31.86
N HIS A 457 -27.21 5.53 -32.03
CA HIS A 457 -27.57 4.62 -30.92
C HIS A 457 -26.70 3.36 -30.97
N VAL A 458 -26.15 3.00 -29.81
CA VAL A 458 -25.30 1.83 -29.67
C VAL A 458 -25.92 0.90 -28.63
N ARG A 459 -26.20 -0.34 -29.02
CA ARG A 459 -26.71 -1.36 -28.10
C ARG A 459 -25.57 -1.86 -27.22
N ILE A 460 -25.74 -1.77 -25.91
CA ILE A 460 -24.73 -2.22 -24.93
C ILE A 460 -25.34 -3.16 -23.90
N THR A 461 -24.52 -4.11 -23.44
CA THR A 461 -24.80 -4.95 -22.28
C THR A 461 -23.78 -4.63 -21.19
N VAL A 462 -24.26 -4.26 -19.99
CA VAL A 462 -23.41 -4.02 -18.82
C VAL A 462 -23.71 -5.10 -17.78
N PRO A 463 -22.72 -5.92 -17.38
CA PRO A 463 -22.91 -6.93 -16.34
C PRO A 463 -23.44 -6.34 -15.04
N GLY A 464 -24.09 -7.18 -14.23
CA GLY A 464 -24.54 -6.79 -12.90
C GLY A 464 -23.39 -6.25 -12.05
N LYS A 465 -23.63 -5.19 -11.30
CA LYS A 465 -22.65 -4.58 -10.38
C LYS A 465 -21.34 -4.15 -11.05
N ASP A 466 -21.36 -3.80 -12.33
CA ASP A 466 -20.20 -3.45 -13.15
C ASP A 466 -20.39 -2.13 -13.93
N ALA A 467 -19.37 -1.64 -14.63
CA ALA A 467 -19.44 -0.45 -15.49
C ALA A 467 -18.65 -0.59 -16.78
N LYS A 468 -19.15 0.01 -17.86
CA LYS A 468 -18.53 0.01 -19.19
C LYS A 468 -18.13 1.42 -19.60
N LEU A 469 -16.94 1.56 -20.18
CA LEU A 469 -16.47 2.80 -20.79
C LEU A 469 -16.55 2.64 -22.31
N LEU A 470 -17.18 3.59 -22.98
CA LEU A 470 -17.21 3.72 -24.42
C LEU A 470 -16.66 5.08 -24.82
N ALA A 471 -16.10 5.17 -26.02
CA ALA A 471 -15.64 6.42 -26.60
C ALA A 471 -16.14 6.57 -28.03
N THR A 472 -16.45 7.80 -28.42
CA THR A 472 -16.73 8.18 -29.80
C THR A 472 -15.83 9.34 -30.24
N ASN A 473 -15.64 9.47 -31.54
CA ASN A 473 -14.79 10.52 -32.14
C ASN A 473 -13.35 10.53 -31.61
N LEU A 474 -12.79 9.36 -31.27
CA LEU A 474 -11.44 9.21 -30.74
C LEU A 474 -10.40 9.09 -31.87
N SER A 475 -9.26 9.76 -31.75
CA SER A 475 -8.13 9.52 -32.67
C SER A 475 -7.40 8.22 -32.32
N LEU A 476 -7.24 7.34 -33.31
CA LEU A 476 -6.45 6.11 -33.24
C LEU A 476 -5.18 6.29 -34.09
N GLY A 477 -4.27 7.11 -33.59
CA GLY A 477 -3.12 7.58 -34.37
C GLY A 477 -3.60 8.44 -35.53
N ARG A 478 -3.37 8.00 -36.77
CA ARG A 478 -3.76 8.74 -37.98
C ARG A 478 -5.18 8.49 -38.47
N ARG A 479 -5.91 7.56 -37.86
CA ARG A 479 -7.32 7.25 -38.20
C ARG A 479 -8.26 7.73 -37.10
N LYS A 480 -9.55 7.82 -37.40
CA LYS A 480 -10.58 8.26 -36.46
C LYS A 480 -11.58 7.13 -36.17
N LEU A 481 -11.79 6.86 -34.88
CA LEU A 481 -12.85 6.00 -34.38
C LEU A 481 -14.16 6.79 -34.35
N ARG A 482 -15.21 6.28 -35.02
CA ARG A 482 -16.56 6.78 -34.80
C ARG A 482 -17.07 6.28 -33.46
N TYR A 483 -17.16 4.98 -33.25
CA TYR A 483 -17.49 4.41 -31.94
C TYR A 483 -16.85 3.04 -31.72
N ALA A 484 -16.71 2.65 -30.45
CA ALA A 484 -16.49 1.26 -30.04
C ALA A 484 -17.45 0.90 -28.90
N THR A 485 -18.03 -0.30 -28.96
CA THR A 485 -18.85 -0.82 -27.85
C THR A 485 -18.01 -1.18 -26.64
N VAL A 486 -16.70 -1.42 -26.81
CA VAL A 486 -15.74 -1.86 -25.80
C VAL A 486 -14.78 -0.74 -25.39
N GLN A 487 -14.13 -0.91 -24.23
CA GLN A 487 -13.28 0.12 -23.66
C GLN A 487 -11.97 0.26 -24.46
N PRO A 488 -11.58 1.46 -24.94
CA PRO A 488 -10.22 1.70 -25.37
C PRO A 488 -9.27 1.55 -24.17
N ALA A 489 -8.14 0.87 -24.36
CA ALA A 489 -7.14 0.65 -23.32
C ALA A 489 -5.80 1.33 -23.61
N MET A 490 -5.40 1.46 -24.88
CA MET A 490 -4.22 2.23 -25.26
C MET A 490 -4.20 2.50 -26.77
N CYS A 491 -3.60 3.62 -27.17
CA CYS A 491 -3.21 3.92 -28.54
C CYS A 491 -1.73 4.30 -28.58
N LEU A 492 -0.95 3.69 -29.47
CA LEU A 492 0.48 3.95 -29.59
C LEU A 492 0.98 3.69 -31.01
N THR A 493 2.14 4.24 -31.36
CA THR A 493 2.82 3.92 -32.61
C THR A 493 4.02 3.03 -32.33
N ALA A 494 4.09 1.86 -32.97
CA ALA A 494 5.23 0.96 -32.89
C ALA A 494 5.78 0.67 -34.30
N GLY A 495 7.02 1.07 -34.55
CA GLY A 495 7.66 0.90 -35.85
C GLY A 495 6.96 1.71 -36.94
N ARG A 496 6.28 1.02 -37.87
CA ARG A 496 5.62 1.65 -39.04
C ARG A 496 4.10 1.81 -38.91
N GLN A 497 3.52 1.34 -37.82
CA GLN A 497 2.06 1.23 -37.68
C GLN A 497 1.57 1.82 -36.37
N ASP A 498 0.35 2.33 -36.41
CA ASP A 498 -0.40 2.69 -35.23
C ASP A 498 -1.06 1.40 -34.67
N ILE A 499 -1.13 1.27 -33.35
CA ILE A 499 -1.73 0.13 -32.65
C ILE A 499 -2.79 0.69 -31.69
N ALA A 500 -4.00 0.14 -31.76
CA ALA A 500 -5.08 0.46 -30.84
C ALA A 500 -5.59 -0.81 -30.16
N VAL A 501 -5.64 -0.78 -28.82
CA VAL A 501 -6.10 -1.90 -27.99
C VAL A 501 -7.46 -1.58 -27.41
N PHE A 502 -8.40 -2.51 -27.56
CA PHE A 502 -9.72 -2.47 -26.97
C PHE A 502 -9.94 -3.67 -26.07
N THR A 503 -10.60 -3.43 -24.93
CA THR A 503 -10.81 -4.43 -23.89
C THR A 503 -12.26 -4.54 -23.47
N GLY A 504 -12.70 -5.76 -23.20
CA GLY A 504 -14.04 -6.07 -22.73
C GLY A 504 -14.09 -7.33 -21.90
N ARG A 505 -15.29 -7.87 -21.68
CA ARG A 505 -15.50 -9.06 -20.85
C ARG A 505 -15.39 -10.31 -21.70
N LYS A 506 -15.01 -11.41 -21.07
CA LYS A 506 -15.07 -12.73 -21.72
C LYS A 506 -16.51 -13.02 -22.18
N GLY A 507 -16.65 -13.43 -23.44
CA GLY A 507 -17.94 -13.74 -24.08
C GLY A 507 -18.65 -12.53 -24.69
N GLU A 508 -18.09 -11.33 -24.58
CA GLU A 508 -18.63 -10.12 -25.20
C GLU A 508 -18.28 -10.05 -26.69
N MET A 509 -19.19 -9.54 -27.53
CA MET A 509 -18.88 -9.16 -28.90
C MET A 509 -18.43 -7.69 -28.93
N ALA A 510 -17.14 -7.46 -29.19
CA ALA A 510 -16.66 -6.12 -29.48
C ALA A 510 -17.17 -5.69 -30.85
N GLU A 511 -17.66 -4.47 -30.97
CA GLU A 511 -18.09 -3.84 -32.23
C GLU A 511 -17.45 -2.46 -32.31
N LEU A 512 -16.91 -2.13 -33.48
CA LEU A 512 -16.13 -0.94 -33.71
C LEU A 512 -16.42 -0.40 -35.12
N LEU A 513 -16.60 0.91 -35.23
CA LEU A 513 -16.74 1.61 -36.50
C LEU A 513 -15.62 2.65 -36.67
N LEU A 514 -14.78 2.46 -37.68
CA LEU A 514 -13.77 3.45 -38.09
C LEU A 514 -14.33 4.34 -39.19
N ALA A 515 -14.05 5.64 -39.09
CA ALA A 515 -14.22 6.53 -40.24
C ALA A 515 -13.27 6.08 -41.35
N CYS A 516 -13.82 5.89 -42.55
CA CYS A 516 -13.08 5.50 -43.72
C CYS A 516 -13.78 6.12 -44.93
N ASP A 517 -13.14 7.09 -45.59
CA ASP A 517 -13.70 7.71 -46.81
C ASP A 517 -13.28 6.92 -48.07
N THR A 518 -12.15 6.22 -47.99
CA THR A 518 -11.60 5.35 -49.04
C THR A 518 -11.51 3.91 -48.52
N ASP A 519 -11.97 2.93 -49.31
CA ASP A 519 -11.93 1.51 -48.96
C ASP A 519 -10.53 1.07 -48.49
N PRO A 520 -10.39 0.51 -47.28
CA PRO A 520 -9.13 0.00 -46.76
C PRO A 520 -8.95 -1.48 -47.12
N ASP A 521 -7.70 -1.93 -47.14
CA ASP A 521 -7.37 -3.36 -47.16
C ASP A 521 -7.40 -3.88 -45.72
N VAL A 522 -8.34 -4.78 -45.40
CA VAL A 522 -8.51 -5.33 -44.05
C VAL A 522 -8.13 -6.79 -44.01
N MET A 523 -7.18 -7.12 -43.13
CA MET A 523 -6.73 -8.48 -42.89
C MET A 523 -7.00 -8.90 -41.45
N ARG A 524 -7.88 -9.88 -41.27
CA ARG A 524 -8.01 -10.59 -39.99
C ARG A 524 -6.83 -11.54 -39.83
N LEU A 525 -6.05 -11.36 -38.77
CA LEU A 525 -4.90 -12.21 -38.47
C LEU A 525 -5.30 -13.40 -37.60
N ASP A 526 -6.42 -13.26 -36.89
CA ASP A 526 -7.09 -14.30 -36.12
C ASP A 526 -8.49 -14.53 -36.75
N PRO A 527 -8.92 -15.79 -36.97
CA PRO A 527 -10.11 -16.11 -37.77
C PRO A 527 -11.44 -15.68 -37.14
N GLU A 528 -11.46 -15.40 -35.84
CA GLU A 528 -12.65 -15.07 -35.06
C GLU A 528 -13.17 -13.66 -35.35
N ALA A 529 -12.34 -12.76 -35.86
CA ALA A 529 -12.75 -11.41 -36.22
C ALA A 529 -13.56 -11.41 -37.54
N ALA A 530 -14.53 -10.51 -37.62
CA ALA A 530 -15.25 -10.16 -38.84
C ALA A 530 -15.13 -8.67 -39.13
N TRP A 531 -15.29 -8.30 -40.40
CA TRP A 531 -15.27 -6.92 -40.84
C TRP A 531 -16.17 -6.72 -42.05
N GLY A 532 -16.60 -5.48 -42.27
CA GLY A 532 -17.37 -5.07 -43.44
C GLY A 532 -17.22 -3.56 -43.67
N VAL A 533 -17.29 -3.12 -44.93
CA VAL A 533 -17.21 -1.70 -45.29
C VAL A 533 -18.53 -1.29 -45.91
N ASP A 534 -19.07 -0.16 -45.48
CA ASP A 534 -20.24 0.50 -46.06
C ASP A 534 -20.05 2.02 -46.08
N ASP A 535 -21.07 2.77 -46.50
CA ASP A 535 -21.04 4.23 -46.59
C ASP A 535 -20.76 4.95 -45.26
N SER A 536 -20.89 4.26 -44.12
CA SER A 536 -20.60 4.82 -42.79
C SER A 536 -19.14 4.63 -42.36
N GLY A 537 -18.43 3.68 -42.99
CA GLY A 537 -17.03 3.38 -42.77
C GLY A 537 -16.73 1.88 -42.62
N LEU A 538 -15.63 1.58 -41.93
CA LEU A 538 -15.19 0.20 -41.68
C LEU A 538 -15.73 -0.32 -40.33
N HIS A 539 -16.58 -1.33 -40.40
CA HIS A 539 -17.07 -2.10 -39.25
C HIS A 539 -16.13 -3.26 -38.94
N VAL A 540 -15.81 -3.44 -37.67
CA VAL A 540 -15.03 -4.58 -37.15
C VAL A 540 -15.75 -5.16 -35.96
N SER A 541 -15.86 -6.49 -35.91
CA SER A 541 -16.38 -7.22 -34.75
C SER A 541 -15.44 -8.34 -34.31
N ALA A 542 -15.36 -8.56 -33.00
CA ALA A 542 -14.45 -9.54 -32.40
C ALA A 542 -15.06 -10.18 -31.13
N PRO A 543 -15.22 -11.53 -31.08
CA PRO A 543 -15.74 -12.22 -29.90
C PRO A 543 -14.64 -12.40 -28.84
N LEU A 544 -14.74 -11.68 -27.73
CA LEU A 544 -13.70 -11.63 -26.71
C LEU A 544 -13.61 -12.94 -25.89
N GLY A 545 -12.37 -13.41 -25.68
CA GLY A 545 -12.06 -14.54 -24.81
C GLY A 545 -12.22 -15.94 -25.43
N GLN A 546 -12.33 -16.05 -26.76
CA GLN A 546 -12.35 -17.35 -27.46
C GLN A 546 -10.94 -17.92 -27.68
N SER A 547 -9.98 -17.11 -28.16
CA SER A 547 -8.64 -17.57 -28.56
C SER A 547 -7.48 -16.70 -28.02
N GLY A 548 -7.76 -15.87 -27.01
CA GLY A 548 -6.78 -14.94 -26.42
C GLY A 548 -6.86 -13.57 -27.09
N LEU A 549 -5.73 -13.09 -27.64
CA LEU A 549 -5.64 -11.80 -28.34
C LEU A 549 -6.13 -11.95 -29.77
N ILE A 550 -7.10 -11.13 -30.18
CA ILE A 550 -7.61 -11.06 -31.56
C ILE A 550 -7.03 -9.84 -32.26
N ARG A 551 -6.48 -10.03 -33.47
CA ARG A 551 -5.76 -9.01 -34.25
C ARG A 551 -6.44 -8.77 -35.60
N VAL A 552 -6.65 -7.49 -35.93
CA VAL A 552 -7.13 -7.05 -37.24
C VAL A 552 -6.19 -5.96 -37.75
N LEU A 553 -5.58 -6.17 -38.92
CA LEU A 553 -4.71 -5.19 -39.57
C LEU A 553 -5.49 -4.45 -40.65
N VAL A 554 -5.44 -3.12 -40.61
CA VAL A 554 -6.07 -2.21 -41.56
C VAL A 554 -4.98 -1.44 -42.30
N GLU A 555 -4.87 -1.64 -43.61
CA GLU A 555 -3.89 -1.01 -44.50
C GLU A 555 -4.59 -0.16 -45.56
N LYS A 556 -3.86 0.77 -46.19
CA LYS A 556 -4.36 1.65 -47.27
C LYS A 556 -5.64 2.45 -46.88
N GLY A 557 -6.41 2.91 -47.85
CA GLY A 557 -7.51 3.83 -47.63
C GLY A 557 -7.00 5.26 -47.36
N ASP A 558 -7.52 5.91 -46.32
CA ASP A 558 -7.25 7.34 -46.05
C ASP A 558 -5.81 7.67 -45.61
N THR A 559 -5.01 6.65 -45.25
CA THR A 559 -3.62 6.82 -44.83
C THR A 559 -2.76 5.61 -45.17
N ASP A 560 -1.51 5.87 -45.56
CA ASP A 560 -0.50 4.84 -45.81
C ASP A 560 0.04 4.18 -44.54
N THR A 561 -0.27 4.74 -43.36
CA THR A 561 0.13 4.14 -42.08
C THR A 561 -0.85 3.03 -41.69
N PRO A 562 -0.39 1.76 -41.55
CA PRO A 562 -1.25 0.68 -41.09
C PRO A 562 -1.76 0.93 -39.67
N LEU A 563 -2.98 0.46 -39.39
CA LEU A 563 -3.55 0.41 -38.05
C LEU A 563 -3.75 -1.06 -37.66
N LEU A 564 -3.12 -1.48 -36.57
CA LEU A 564 -3.35 -2.78 -35.94
C LEU A 564 -4.35 -2.61 -34.79
N LEU A 565 -5.54 -3.20 -34.96
CA LEU A 565 -6.54 -3.31 -33.92
C LEU A 565 -6.32 -4.59 -33.12
N LEU A 566 -6.27 -4.45 -31.80
CA LEU A 566 -6.09 -5.54 -30.85
C LEU A 566 -7.30 -5.61 -29.92
N PHE A 567 -7.91 -6.78 -29.79
CA PHE A 567 -9.07 -7.01 -28.94
C PHE A 567 -8.75 -8.08 -27.89
N ALA A 568 -9.00 -7.75 -26.62
CA ALA A 568 -8.66 -8.60 -25.50
C ALA A 568 -9.79 -8.65 -24.44
N ASP A 569 -10.01 -9.81 -23.83
CA ASP A 569 -10.76 -9.88 -22.58
C ASP A 569 -9.89 -9.46 -21.38
N ASP A 570 -10.47 -9.39 -20.17
CA ASP A 570 -9.73 -9.02 -18.95
C ASP A 570 -8.43 -9.83 -18.76
N ALA A 571 -8.50 -11.16 -18.91
CA ALA A 571 -7.36 -12.05 -18.69
C ALA A 571 -6.25 -11.92 -19.76
N THR A 572 -6.63 -11.62 -21.00
CA THR A 572 -5.70 -11.38 -22.10
C THR A 572 -5.08 -9.99 -22.00
N SER A 573 -5.88 -8.99 -21.61
CA SER A 573 -5.45 -7.58 -21.57
C SER A 573 -4.26 -7.37 -20.65
N VAL A 574 -4.24 -8.01 -19.47
CA VAL A 574 -3.17 -7.90 -18.48
C VAL A 574 -1.83 -8.51 -18.93
N ARG A 575 -1.77 -9.10 -20.13
CA ARG A 575 -0.55 -9.62 -20.76
C ARG A 575 -0.01 -8.72 -21.88
N LEU A 576 -0.60 -7.53 -22.10
CA LEU A 576 -0.17 -6.53 -23.06
C LEU A 576 0.57 -5.40 -22.37
N PHE A 577 1.88 -5.30 -22.60
CA PHE A 577 2.75 -4.34 -21.92
C PHE A 577 3.33 -3.34 -22.92
N PRO A 578 2.88 -2.07 -22.93
CA PRO A 578 3.55 -1.01 -23.67
C PRO A 578 4.84 -0.61 -22.94
N TYR A 579 5.90 -0.33 -23.68
CA TYR A 579 7.18 0.11 -23.11
C TYR A 579 7.84 1.17 -23.99
N ASP A 580 8.22 2.30 -23.42
CA ASP A 580 8.93 3.35 -24.16
C ASP A 580 10.45 3.19 -23.98
N THR A 581 11.17 3.30 -25.09
CA THR A 581 12.63 3.36 -25.11
C THR A 581 13.07 4.62 -25.86
N PRO A 582 14.33 5.05 -25.71
CA PRO A 582 14.86 6.18 -26.50
C PRO A 582 14.71 6.02 -28.01
N SER A 583 14.68 4.77 -28.52
CA SER A 583 14.54 4.48 -29.95
C SER A 583 13.10 4.26 -30.41
N GLY A 584 12.11 4.37 -29.50
CA GLY A 584 10.69 4.26 -29.80
C GLY A 584 9.94 3.31 -28.87
N THR A 585 8.62 3.28 -29.05
CA THR A 585 7.70 2.47 -28.24
C THR A 585 7.63 1.03 -28.75
N LEU A 586 7.53 0.10 -27.81
CA LEU A 586 7.24 -1.31 -28.03
C LEU A 586 5.90 -1.67 -27.41
N LEU A 587 5.26 -2.70 -27.95
CA LEU A 587 4.18 -3.43 -27.31
C LEU A 587 4.58 -4.90 -27.22
N VAL A 588 4.54 -5.46 -26.02
CA VAL A 588 4.89 -6.85 -25.74
C VAL A 588 3.64 -7.60 -25.30
N TYR A 589 3.37 -8.74 -25.91
CA TYR A 589 2.28 -9.65 -25.55
C TYR A 589 2.81 -11.00 -25.10
N GLY A 590 2.23 -11.55 -24.03
CA GLY A 590 2.37 -12.97 -23.68
C GLY A 590 2.84 -13.33 -22.26
N PRO A 591 3.91 -12.72 -21.72
CA PRO A 591 4.41 -13.08 -20.39
C PRO A 591 3.42 -12.70 -19.29
N GLN A 592 3.56 -13.30 -18.10
CA GLN A 592 2.74 -12.91 -16.93
C GLN A 592 3.14 -11.55 -16.36
N LEU A 593 4.41 -11.17 -16.52
CA LEU A 593 4.88 -9.83 -16.19
C LEU A 593 6.04 -9.43 -17.11
N LEU A 594 6.02 -8.19 -17.60
CA LEU A 594 7.18 -7.54 -18.19
C LEU A 594 7.73 -6.50 -17.22
N ARG A 595 9.02 -6.58 -16.88
CA ARG A 595 9.67 -5.68 -15.91
C ARG A 595 10.44 -4.56 -16.59
N HIS A 596 11.28 -4.92 -17.57
CA HIS A 596 12.16 -3.97 -18.23
C HIS A 596 12.45 -4.40 -19.67
N VAL A 597 12.65 -3.40 -20.53
CA VAL A 597 13.04 -3.56 -21.93
C VAL A 597 14.21 -2.64 -22.23
N GLU A 598 15.23 -3.21 -22.88
CA GLU A 598 16.39 -2.49 -23.37
C GLU A 598 16.61 -2.83 -24.84
N LEU A 599 16.91 -1.83 -25.68
CA LEU A 599 17.29 -2.04 -27.07
C LEU A 599 18.81 -1.97 -27.21
N ARG A 600 19.41 -3.03 -27.76
CA ARG A 600 20.86 -3.12 -28.04
C ARG A 600 21.08 -3.42 -29.52
N GLY A 601 21.31 -2.38 -30.31
CA GLY A 601 21.38 -2.52 -31.77
C GLY A 601 20.05 -3.02 -32.34
N SER A 602 20.07 -4.19 -32.98
CA SER A 602 18.87 -4.86 -33.53
C SER A 602 18.20 -5.84 -32.56
N GLU A 603 18.70 -5.97 -31.33
CA GLU A 603 18.20 -6.90 -30.32
C GLU A 603 17.28 -6.21 -29.31
N VAL A 604 16.16 -6.84 -28.96
CA VAL A 604 15.31 -6.44 -27.83
C VAL A 604 15.61 -7.34 -26.64
N HIS A 605 16.16 -6.76 -25.58
CA HIS A 605 16.43 -7.44 -24.31
C HIS A 605 15.27 -7.21 -23.36
N LEU A 606 14.58 -8.29 -23.01
CA LEU A 606 13.36 -8.30 -22.20
C LEU A 606 13.65 -9.02 -20.89
N THR A 607 13.19 -8.45 -19.78
CA THR A 607 13.19 -9.13 -18.49
C THR A 607 11.78 -9.17 -17.90
N GLY A 608 11.45 -10.27 -17.25
CA GLY A 608 10.12 -10.47 -16.69
C GLY A 608 9.89 -11.86 -16.13
N ASP A 609 8.62 -12.17 -15.90
CA ASP A 609 8.20 -13.36 -15.17
C ASP A 609 7.31 -14.25 -16.03
N ILE A 610 7.53 -15.57 -15.90
CA ILE A 610 6.72 -16.60 -16.51
C ILE A 610 6.25 -17.57 -15.43
N THR A 611 4.93 -17.77 -15.32
CA THR A 611 4.36 -18.80 -14.43
C THR A 611 4.02 -20.07 -15.21
N ASP A 612 3.35 -19.89 -16.35
CA ASP A 612 2.87 -20.97 -17.21
C ASP A 612 3.48 -20.86 -18.60
N PRO A 613 3.61 -21.98 -19.35
CA PRO A 613 4.11 -21.94 -20.71
C PRO A 613 3.40 -20.88 -21.54
N THR A 614 4.15 -20.04 -22.25
CA THR A 614 3.59 -18.89 -22.99
C THR A 614 4.37 -18.60 -24.27
N SER A 615 3.72 -17.98 -25.25
CA SER A 615 4.41 -17.37 -26.39
C SER A 615 4.76 -15.92 -26.06
N LEU A 616 5.72 -15.36 -26.80
CA LEU A 616 6.07 -13.95 -26.70
C LEU A 616 5.98 -13.31 -28.08
N GLU A 617 5.29 -12.18 -28.17
CA GLU A 617 5.15 -11.39 -29.38
C GLU A 617 5.49 -9.93 -29.10
N VAL A 618 6.31 -9.32 -29.94
CA VAL A 618 6.83 -7.95 -29.75
C VAL A 618 6.65 -7.14 -31.02
N TRP A 619 5.86 -6.07 -30.94
CA TRP A 619 5.85 -4.98 -31.93
C TRP A 619 6.81 -3.90 -31.45
N GLY A 620 7.75 -3.46 -32.30
CA GLY A 620 8.76 -2.48 -31.90
C GLY A 620 9.26 -1.62 -33.06
N PRO A 621 10.26 -0.75 -32.79
CA PRO A 621 10.89 0.10 -33.80
C PRO A 621 11.45 -0.67 -34.99
N ARG A 622 11.64 0.03 -36.12
CA ARG A 622 12.26 -0.55 -37.33
C ARG A 622 13.70 -0.99 -37.03
N GLY A 623 14.12 -2.10 -37.65
CA GLY A 623 15.49 -2.61 -37.54
C GLY A 623 15.71 -3.65 -36.44
N VAL A 624 14.70 -3.89 -35.58
CA VAL A 624 14.72 -5.00 -34.63
C VAL A 624 14.59 -6.34 -35.37
N SER A 625 15.46 -7.31 -35.06
CA SER A 625 15.52 -8.61 -35.73
C SER A 625 15.57 -9.82 -34.79
N SER A 626 15.89 -9.64 -33.51
CA SER A 626 15.98 -10.73 -32.53
C SER A 626 15.47 -10.31 -31.15
N LEU A 627 15.05 -11.31 -30.36
CA LEU A 627 14.57 -11.15 -28.99
C LEU A 627 15.45 -11.94 -28.02
N VAL A 628 15.74 -11.34 -26.87
CA VAL A 628 16.42 -11.97 -25.74
C VAL A 628 15.50 -11.87 -24.53
N TRP A 629 15.21 -12.99 -23.87
CA TRP A 629 14.38 -13.05 -22.66
C TRP A 629 15.17 -13.56 -21.48
N ASN A 630 15.24 -12.77 -20.40
CA ASN A 630 16.02 -13.07 -19.20
C ASN A 630 17.46 -13.55 -19.52
N GLY A 631 18.10 -12.88 -20.49
CA GLY A 631 19.46 -13.19 -20.95
C GLY A 631 19.59 -14.37 -21.92
N ARG A 632 18.49 -14.99 -22.37
CA ARG A 632 18.50 -16.09 -23.33
C ARG A 632 17.91 -15.66 -24.68
N GLU A 633 18.65 -15.87 -25.76
CA GLU A 633 18.17 -15.61 -27.11
C GLU A 633 16.96 -16.50 -27.45
N LEU A 634 15.99 -15.93 -28.16
CA LEU A 634 14.77 -16.60 -28.54
C LEU A 634 14.70 -16.82 -30.05
N ALA A 635 14.32 -18.03 -30.46
CA ALA A 635 14.00 -18.31 -31.85
C ALA A 635 12.68 -17.65 -32.25
N THR A 636 12.73 -16.65 -33.12
CA THR A 636 11.59 -15.84 -33.53
C THR A 636 11.32 -15.89 -35.03
N ARG A 637 10.09 -15.55 -35.42
CA ARG A 637 9.68 -15.28 -36.80
C ARG A 637 9.02 -13.91 -36.88
N VAL A 638 9.11 -13.27 -38.04
CA VAL A 638 8.32 -12.07 -38.34
C VAL A 638 6.88 -12.49 -38.65
N THR A 639 5.90 -11.82 -38.05
CA THR A 639 4.48 -12.06 -38.31
C THR A 639 3.95 -11.20 -39.46
N MET A 640 2.72 -11.46 -39.91
CA MET A 640 2.07 -10.61 -40.92
C MET A 640 1.81 -9.18 -40.42
N SER A 641 1.68 -8.95 -39.11
CA SER A 641 1.60 -7.61 -38.53
C SER A 641 2.97 -6.97 -38.27
N GLY A 642 4.07 -7.61 -38.70
CA GLY A 642 5.42 -7.09 -38.54
C GLY A 642 5.99 -7.16 -37.11
N SER A 643 5.35 -7.89 -36.19
CA SER A 643 5.96 -8.25 -34.89
C SER A 643 7.00 -9.36 -35.03
N LEU A 644 7.88 -9.48 -34.02
CA LEU A 644 8.63 -10.69 -33.77
C LEU A 644 7.86 -11.58 -32.80
N MET A 645 7.59 -12.82 -33.21
CA MET A 645 6.90 -13.81 -32.38
C MET A 645 7.78 -15.05 -32.18
N THR A 646 7.79 -15.61 -30.98
CA THR A 646 8.51 -16.86 -30.71
C THR A 646 7.94 -18.01 -31.54
N THR A 647 8.84 -18.86 -32.04
CA THR A 647 8.48 -20.08 -32.78
C THR A 647 8.20 -21.27 -31.86
N ARG A 648 8.57 -21.15 -30.58
CA ARG A 648 8.34 -22.14 -29.53
C ARG A 648 7.78 -21.43 -28.29
N MET A 649 7.01 -22.16 -27.49
CA MET A 649 6.57 -21.67 -26.19
C MET A 649 7.78 -21.56 -25.25
N LEU A 650 7.84 -20.48 -24.51
CA LEU A 650 8.70 -20.33 -23.35
C LEU A 650 8.21 -21.30 -22.27
N PRO A 651 9.11 -22.01 -21.56
CA PRO A 651 8.72 -22.97 -20.54
C PRO A 651 8.11 -22.26 -19.33
N GLY A 652 7.14 -22.92 -18.68
CA GLY A 652 6.63 -22.49 -17.38
C GLY A 652 7.65 -22.67 -16.26
N VAL A 653 7.28 -22.22 -15.06
CA VAL A 653 8.14 -22.31 -13.87
C VAL A 653 8.37 -23.76 -13.43
N PRO A 654 9.60 -24.16 -13.07
CA PRO A 654 9.88 -25.51 -12.58
C PRO A 654 9.26 -25.80 -11.20
N GLU A 655 9.25 -27.08 -10.82
CA GLU A 655 8.81 -27.54 -9.49
C GLU A 655 9.64 -26.89 -8.37
N VAL A 656 8.99 -26.33 -7.34
CA VAL A 656 9.64 -25.84 -6.12
C VAL A 656 9.26 -26.76 -4.97
N ARG A 657 10.23 -27.49 -4.42
CA ARG A 657 10.01 -28.41 -3.30
C ARG A 657 10.36 -27.73 -1.99
N LEU A 658 9.44 -27.82 -1.03
CA LEU A 658 9.63 -27.31 0.33
C LEU A 658 9.96 -28.46 1.29
N PRO A 659 10.95 -28.30 2.19
CA PRO A 659 11.28 -29.34 3.17
C PRO A 659 10.17 -29.44 4.23
N ALA A 660 10.01 -30.65 4.78
CA ALA A 660 9.26 -30.82 6.02
C ALA A 660 10.03 -30.16 7.18
N LEU A 661 9.29 -29.55 8.11
CA LEU A 661 9.86 -29.00 9.34
C LEU A 661 9.86 -30.10 10.42
N GLY A 662 11.01 -30.33 11.05
CA GLY A 662 11.19 -31.39 12.05
C GLY A 662 12.41 -31.13 12.93
N LYS A 663 12.83 -32.12 13.73
CA LYS A 663 13.97 -31.99 14.67
C LYS A 663 13.83 -30.78 15.61
N TRP A 664 12.61 -30.56 16.09
CA TRP A 664 12.33 -29.45 16.96
C TRP A 664 13.01 -29.65 18.31
N ARG A 665 13.56 -28.58 18.84
CA ARG A 665 14.07 -28.48 20.20
C ARG A 665 13.21 -27.51 20.99
N MET A 666 13.08 -27.73 22.28
CA MET A 666 12.31 -26.87 23.16
C MET A 666 13.03 -26.51 24.44
N ARG A 667 12.66 -25.36 24.97
CA ARG A 667 13.03 -24.91 26.31
C ARG A 667 11.89 -24.12 26.92
N ARG A 668 11.49 -24.49 28.14
CA ARG A 668 10.57 -23.69 28.93
C ARG A 668 11.30 -22.43 29.39
N GLU A 669 10.62 -21.31 29.24
CA GLU A 669 10.97 -20.04 29.84
C GLU A 669 10.01 -19.80 31.01
N ASN A 670 10.52 -19.17 32.06
CA ASN A 670 9.86 -18.36 33.09
C ASN A 670 10.76 -18.25 34.34
N PRO A 671 12.09 -18.06 34.23
CA PRO A 671 12.93 -17.93 35.42
C PRO A 671 12.46 -16.79 36.34
N GLU A 672 11.85 -15.75 35.76
CA GLU A 672 11.23 -14.61 36.43
C GLU A 672 10.08 -14.97 37.36
N ALA A 673 9.48 -16.16 37.27
CA ALA A 673 8.45 -16.57 38.22
C ALA A 673 9.04 -17.02 39.57
N GLY A 674 10.31 -17.43 39.60
CA GLY A 674 10.94 -18.04 40.77
C GLY A 674 11.17 -17.05 41.93
N PRO A 675 11.03 -17.49 43.20
CA PRO A 675 11.17 -16.61 44.37
C PRO A 675 12.62 -16.09 44.57
N ASN A 676 13.60 -16.82 44.03
CA ASN A 676 15.03 -16.55 44.12
C ASN A 676 15.64 -15.97 42.83
N TYR A 677 14.83 -15.65 41.82
CA TYR A 677 15.31 -15.00 40.61
C TYR A 677 15.89 -13.62 40.94
N ASP A 678 17.09 -13.34 40.43
CA ASP A 678 17.77 -12.05 40.60
C ASP A 678 17.23 -11.02 39.60
N ASP A 679 16.41 -10.10 40.11
CA ASP A 679 15.87 -8.96 39.39
C ASP A 679 16.58 -7.64 39.76
N SER A 680 17.78 -7.69 40.34
CA SER A 680 18.55 -6.50 40.76
C SER A 680 18.78 -5.49 39.64
N ASN A 681 18.90 -5.96 38.40
CA ASN A 681 19.10 -5.14 37.21
C ASN A 681 17.79 -4.63 36.57
N TRP A 682 16.63 -4.99 37.10
CA TRP A 682 15.34 -4.53 36.58
C TRP A 682 15.07 -3.09 37.01
N ARG A 683 14.23 -2.41 36.23
CA ARG A 683 13.82 -1.05 36.55
C ARG A 683 12.93 -1.07 37.79
N THR A 684 13.24 -0.25 38.78
CA THR A 684 12.34 -0.02 39.91
C THR A 684 11.11 0.75 39.42
N ALA A 685 9.91 0.30 39.80
CA ALA A 685 8.66 1.00 39.50
C ALA A 685 8.28 1.90 40.68
N ASP A 686 8.85 3.11 40.69
CA ASP A 686 8.76 4.10 41.78
C ASP A 686 8.18 5.45 41.36
N LYS A 687 7.75 5.60 40.10
CA LYS A 687 7.06 6.82 39.65
C LYS A 687 5.68 6.91 40.30
N THR A 688 5.23 8.14 40.56
CA THR A 688 3.92 8.43 41.16
C THR A 688 2.98 9.20 40.23
N THR A 689 3.45 9.61 39.05
CA THR A 689 2.69 10.37 38.07
C THR A 689 3.02 9.87 36.67
N SER A 690 2.04 9.95 35.76
CA SER A 690 2.16 9.56 34.36
C SER A 690 1.51 10.61 33.45
N TYR A 691 1.93 10.66 32.19
CA TYR A 691 1.27 11.42 31.11
C TYR A 691 0.25 10.59 30.33
N SER A 692 0.01 9.34 30.74
CA SER A 692 -1.05 8.50 30.19
C SER A 692 -2.44 9.12 30.39
N THR A 693 -3.36 8.78 29.50
CA THR A 693 -4.80 9.04 29.69
C THR A 693 -5.42 8.13 30.75
N SER A 694 -4.71 7.07 31.18
CA SER A 694 -5.15 6.18 32.26
C SER A 694 -4.75 6.72 33.62
N ALA A 695 -5.68 6.70 34.57
CA ALA A 695 -5.44 7.17 35.93
C ALA A 695 -4.53 6.22 36.71
N VAL A 696 -3.58 6.78 37.47
CA VAL A 696 -2.76 6.04 38.43
C VAL A 696 -3.59 5.90 39.72
N PRO A 697 -3.81 4.67 40.24
CA PRO A 697 -4.57 4.50 41.48
C PRO A 697 -3.90 5.18 42.68
N ASP A 698 -4.69 5.81 43.54
CA ASP A 698 -4.19 6.48 44.75
C ASP A 698 -3.36 5.53 45.62
N GLY A 699 -2.18 6.01 46.02
CA GLY A 699 -1.27 5.26 46.89
C GLY A 699 -0.49 4.12 46.22
N GLN A 700 -0.68 3.88 44.92
CA GLN A 700 0.11 2.91 44.14
C GLN A 700 1.16 3.61 43.26
N PRO A 701 2.31 2.98 42.99
CA PRO A 701 3.23 3.48 41.98
C PRO A 701 2.61 3.31 40.59
N VAL A 702 3.12 4.06 39.62
CA VAL A 702 2.84 3.83 38.19
C VAL A 702 3.38 2.45 37.82
N LEU A 703 2.52 1.61 37.25
CA LEU A 703 2.88 0.29 36.72
C LEU A 703 2.81 0.23 35.18
N PHE A 704 2.53 1.35 34.52
CA PHE A 704 2.39 1.42 33.07
C PHE A 704 3.76 1.21 32.42
N ALA A 705 3.86 0.31 31.44
CA ALA A 705 5.14 -0.11 30.88
C ALA A 705 5.87 1.02 30.13
N ASP A 706 5.13 1.84 29.38
CA ASP A 706 5.70 2.93 28.58
C ASP A 706 6.41 4.00 29.43
N ASP A 707 5.91 4.25 30.65
CA ASP A 707 6.56 5.14 31.60
C ASP A 707 7.99 4.69 31.95
N TYR A 708 8.29 3.42 31.82
CA TYR A 708 9.61 2.86 32.11
C TYR A 708 10.45 2.59 30.85
N GLY A 709 10.00 3.06 29.68
CA GLY A 709 10.69 2.90 28.40
C GLY A 709 10.47 1.52 27.76
N PHE A 710 9.40 0.82 28.13
CA PHE A 710 9.03 -0.48 27.58
C PHE A 710 7.76 -0.37 26.74
N HIS A 711 7.93 -0.25 25.43
CA HIS A 711 6.89 0.10 24.47
C HIS A 711 6.32 -1.10 23.73
N TYR A 712 7.10 -2.18 23.59
CA TYR A 712 6.74 -3.28 22.69
C TYR A 712 6.69 -4.65 23.38
N GLY A 713 5.68 -5.43 23.02
CA GLY A 713 5.49 -6.82 23.43
C GLY A 713 5.29 -7.08 24.92
N ASP A 714 5.62 -8.30 25.32
CA ASP A 714 5.42 -8.83 26.67
C ASP A 714 6.24 -8.05 27.71
N VAL A 715 5.70 -7.89 28.93
CA VAL A 715 6.37 -7.21 30.05
C VAL A 715 6.21 -8.02 31.33
N TRP A 716 7.28 -8.10 32.11
CA TRP A 716 7.30 -8.73 33.42
C TRP A 716 7.25 -7.70 34.55
N TYR A 717 6.52 -8.05 35.60
CA TYR A 717 6.46 -7.34 36.86
C TYR A 717 6.82 -8.27 38.02
N ARG A 718 7.59 -7.77 38.98
CA ARG A 718 7.90 -8.46 40.23
C ARG A 718 7.61 -7.55 41.42
N GLY A 719 6.62 -7.95 42.21
CA GLY A 719 6.20 -7.28 43.43
C GLY A 719 6.69 -8.04 44.65
N VAL A 720 7.63 -7.46 45.40
CA VAL A 720 8.15 -8.04 46.65
C VAL A 720 7.42 -7.43 47.83
N PHE A 721 6.84 -8.27 48.68
CA PHE A 721 6.16 -7.86 49.89
C PHE A 721 6.37 -8.86 51.02
N ASP A 722 6.02 -8.48 52.24
CA ASP A 722 6.14 -9.32 53.42
C ASP A 722 4.74 -9.70 53.94
N ASP A 723 4.61 -10.94 54.41
CA ASP A 723 3.43 -11.55 55.03
C ASP A 723 2.21 -11.71 54.09
N SER A 724 1.88 -12.95 53.73
CA SER A 724 0.73 -13.30 52.90
C SER A 724 -0.39 -14.01 53.66
N ARG A 725 -0.29 -14.16 54.99
CA ARG A 725 -1.25 -14.97 55.80
C ARG A 725 -2.71 -14.58 55.61
N ASP A 726 -2.97 -13.27 55.56
CA ASP A 726 -4.31 -12.72 55.46
C ASP A 726 -4.72 -12.40 54.00
N ILE A 727 -3.88 -12.73 53.02
CA ILE A 727 -4.15 -12.48 51.60
C ILE A 727 -4.93 -13.65 51.02
N SER A 728 -6.24 -13.45 50.88
CA SER A 728 -7.15 -14.46 50.31
C SER A 728 -7.17 -14.47 48.78
N GLU A 729 -6.87 -13.34 48.15
CA GLU A 729 -6.97 -13.14 46.70
C GLU A 729 -6.02 -12.00 46.28
N VAL A 730 -5.45 -12.11 45.08
CA VAL A 730 -4.70 -11.05 44.41
C VAL A 730 -5.49 -10.63 43.17
N ALA A 731 -5.94 -9.37 43.14
CA ALA A 731 -6.63 -8.77 42.01
C ALA A 731 -5.70 -7.80 41.26
N LEU A 732 -5.52 -8.05 39.97
CA LEU A 732 -4.58 -7.32 39.10
C LEU A 732 -5.33 -6.59 37.99
N GLY A 733 -5.38 -5.27 38.10
CA GLY A 733 -5.84 -4.40 37.01
C GLY A 733 -4.77 -4.35 35.92
N TYR A 734 -5.16 -4.50 34.66
CA TYR A 734 -4.23 -4.46 33.54
C TYR A 734 -4.89 -3.95 32.26
N SER A 735 -4.07 -3.42 31.34
CA SER A 735 -4.51 -2.95 30.02
C SER A 735 -3.53 -3.37 28.93
N THR A 736 -4.04 -3.80 27.77
CA THR A 736 -3.22 -4.49 26.77
C THR A 736 -3.58 -4.21 25.31
N GLY A 737 -4.69 -3.53 25.01
CA GLY A 737 -5.30 -3.64 23.67
C GLY A 737 -6.06 -4.98 23.50
N THR A 738 -6.58 -5.23 22.29
CA THR A 738 -7.31 -6.47 21.94
C THR A 738 -6.44 -7.70 22.25
N GLN A 739 -7.00 -8.89 22.48
CA GLN A 739 -6.19 -10.13 22.54
C GLN A 739 -5.05 -10.22 23.60
N GLY A 740 -4.93 -9.28 24.54
CA GLY A 740 -3.92 -9.37 25.59
C GLY A 740 -4.13 -10.54 26.55
N LEU A 741 -3.06 -10.88 27.28
CA LEU A 741 -3.01 -12.01 28.21
C LEU A 741 -2.23 -11.61 29.47
N LEU A 742 -2.71 -12.03 30.63
CA LEU A 742 -2.03 -11.89 31.91
C LEU A 742 -1.82 -13.28 32.51
N MET A 743 -0.62 -13.54 33.02
CA MET A 743 -0.30 -14.73 33.81
C MET A 743 0.35 -14.33 35.12
N ALA A 744 -0.05 -14.94 36.23
CA ALA A 744 0.48 -14.61 37.56
C ALA A 744 1.01 -15.85 38.30
N TRP A 745 2.05 -15.63 39.10
CA TRP A 745 2.67 -16.60 39.99
C TRP A 745 2.97 -15.96 41.35
N LEU A 746 2.81 -16.73 42.43
CA LEU A 746 3.25 -16.36 43.77
C LEU A 746 4.32 -17.35 44.22
N ASP A 747 5.53 -16.86 44.46
CA ASP A 747 6.71 -17.66 44.82
C ASP A 747 7.01 -18.81 43.85
N GLY A 748 6.76 -18.61 42.56
CA GLY A 748 6.94 -19.61 41.51
C GLY A 748 5.72 -20.49 41.25
N GLU A 749 4.73 -20.49 42.11
CA GLU A 749 3.51 -21.29 41.96
C GLU A 749 2.45 -20.54 41.13
N PRO A 750 1.89 -21.16 40.06
CA PRO A 750 0.88 -20.52 39.22
C PRO A 750 -0.39 -20.14 39.99
N LEU A 751 -0.78 -18.86 39.91
CA LEU A 751 -2.07 -18.36 40.40
C LEU A 751 -3.16 -18.51 39.34
N GLY A 752 -2.83 -18.26 38.07
CA GLY A 752 -3.74 -18.43 36.94
C GLY A 752 -3.42 -17.51 35.77
N THR A 753 -4.30 -17.58 34.77
CA THR A 753 -4.25 -16.77 33.55
C THR A 753 -5.57 -16.04 33.33
N HIS A 754 -5.51 -14.86 32.70
CA HIS A 754 -6.67 -14.07 32.31
C HIS A 754 -6.44 -13.46 30.93
N ARG A 755 -7.46 -13.48 30.06
CA ARG A 755 -7.36 -13.00 28.68
C ARG A 755 -8.37 -11.91 28.40
N MET A 756 -7.99 -10.97 27.55
CA MET A 756 -8.95 -10.01 27.01
C MET A 756 -9.97 -10.74 26.11
N PRO A 757 -11.22 -10.26 26.06
CA PRO A 757 -12.21 -10.78 25.14
C PRO A 757 -11.77 -10.64 23.68
N VAL A 758 -12.31 -11.50 22.81
CA VAL A 758 -12.15 -11.39 21.37
C VAL A 758 -12.99 -10.20 20.87
N PRO A 759 -12.41 -9.28 20.08
CA PRO A 759 -13.17 -8.14 19.59
C PRO A 759 -14.19 -8.60 18.53
N ASP A 760 -15.34 -7.94 18.53
CA ASP A 760 -16.38 -8.03 17.51
C ASP A 760 -16.48 -6.70 16.74
N SER A 761 -17.34 -6.65 15.73
CA SER A 761 -17.52 -5.45 14.90
C SER A 761 -17.91 -4.20 15.69
N ALA A 762 -18.50 -4.33 16.89
CA ALA A 762 -18.87 -3.20 17.75
C ALA A 762 -17.72 -2.75 18.66
N THR A 763 -16.81 -3.66 19.03
CA THR A 763 -15.77 -3.41 20.04
C THR A 763 -14.37 -3.24 19.45
N ILE A 764 -14.12 -3.63 18.19
CA ILE A 764 -12.81 -3.49 17.54
C ILE A 764 -12.22 -2.06 17.64
N ARG A 765 -13.05 -1.02 17.64
CA ARG A 765 -12.64 0.39 17.70
C ARG A 765 -12.82 1.03 19.09
N LYS A 766 -12.96 0.22 20.14
CA LYS A 766 -13.15 0.69 21.52
C LYS A 766 -11.97 1.54 22.04
N GLY A 767 -10.80 1.44 21.39
CA GLY A 767 -9.58 2.06 21.87
C GLY A 767 -9.02 1.21 23.02
N THR A 768 -9.20 1.65 24.25
CA THR A 768 -8.59 0.98 25.41
C THR A 768 -9.30 -0.31 25.83
N TRP A 769 -8.49 -1.35 26.01
CA TRP A 769 -8.90 -2.65 26.58
C TRP A 769 -8.24 -2.83 27.94
N SER A 770 -9.05 -2.83 29.00
CA SER A 770 -8.61 -2.99 30.38
C SER A 770 -9.55 -3.92 31.13
N ASP A 771 -9.02 -4.71 32.05
CA ASP A 771 -9.80 -5.58 32.93
C ASP A 771 -9.07 -5.81 34.26
N THR A 772 -9.74 -6.48 35.21
CA THR A 772 -9.16 -6.90 36.50
C THR A 772 -9.20 -8.41 36.63
N ALA A 773 -8.03 -9.03 36.68
CA ALA A 773 -7.87 -10.46 36.89
C ALA A 773 -7.77 -10.77 38.40
N ALA A 774 -8.75 -11.47 38.96
CA ALA A 774 -8.77 -11.87 40.36
C ALA A 774 -8.35 -13.34 40.51
N PHE A 775 -7.29 -13.59 41.29
CA PHE A 775 -6.77 -14.94 41.54
C PHE A 775 -6.85 -15.28 43.03
N PRO A 776 -7.53 -16.38 43.40
CA PRO A 776 -7.53 -16.85 44.78
C PRO A 776 -6.13 -17.33 45.16
N VAL A 777 -5.65 -16.91 46.34
CA VAL A 777 -4.40 -17.40 46.92
C VAL A 777 -4.71 -18.66 47.70
N ARG A 778 -4.07 -19.79 47.37
CA ARG A 778 -4.26 -21.06 48.07
C ARG A 778 -3.66 -20.99 49.48
N ASP A 779 -4.24 -21.70 50.44
CA ASP A 779 -3.78 -21.70 51.83
C ASP A 779 -2.29 -22.07 51.97
N ALA A 780 -1.77 -22.96 51.12
CA ALA A 780 -0.36 -23.35 51.10
C ALA A 780 0.62 -22.19 50.76
N LEU A 781 0.13 -21.11 50.15
CA LEU A 781 0.91 -19.91 49.79
C LEU A 781 0.70 -18.75 50.76
N ARG A 782 -0.12 -18.94 51.80
CA ARG A 782 -0.41 -17.93 52.84
C ARG A 782 0.48 -18.17 54.06
N SER A 783 1.60 -17.49 54.13
CA SER A 783 2.61 -17.68 55.17
C SER A 783 3.28 -16.36 55.57
N PRO A 784 3.96 -16.30 56.74
CA PRO A 784 4.72 -15.12 57.11
C PRO A 784 6.05 -15.08 56.35
N GLY A 785 6.63 -13.88 56.22
CA GLY A 785 7.95 -13.67 55.62
C GLY A 785 7.87 -13.07 54.22
N ARG A 786 8.98 -13.16 53.48
CA ARG A 786 9.13 -12.53 52.15
C ARG A 786 8.41 -13.34 51.08
N HIS A 787 7.58 -12.66 50.29
CA HIS A 787 6.89 -13.20 49.12
C HIS A 787 7.23 -12.42 47.85
N VAL A 788 7.12 -13.10 46.71
CA VAL A 788 7.31 -12.52 45.38
C VAL A 788 6.12 -12.86 44.49
N LEU A 789 5.35 -11.82 44.14
CA LEU A 789 4.35 -11.89 43.09
C LEU A 789 5.01 -11.57 41.75
N SER A 790 4.99 -12.53 40.82
CA SER A 790 5.51 -12.35 39.46
C SER A 790 4.35 -12.34 38.47
N VAL A 791 4.31 -11.35 37.59
CA VAL A 791 3.24 -11.19 36.60
C VAL A 791 3.83 -10.97 35.21
N LEU A 792 3.40 -11.78 34.25
CA LEU A 792 3.66 -11.57 32.83
C LEU A 792 2.42 -11.00 32.18
N VAL A 793 2.56 -9.85 31.53
CA VAL A 793 1.49 -9.24 30.73
C VAL A 793 1.91 -9.21 29.27
N ARG A 794 1.19 -9.96 28.43
CA ARG A 794 1.20 -9.80 26.97
C ARG A 794 0.38 -8.59 26.60
N ARG A 795 1.07 -7.54 26.19
CA ARG A 795 0.49 -6.32 25.66
C ARG A 795 0.45 -6.42 24.14
N MET A 796 -0.64 -5.97 23.56
CA MET A 796 -0.69 -5.55 22.17
C MET A 796 -0.38 -4.04 22.10
N GLN A 797 -0.24 -3.59 20.86
CA GLN A 797 0.16 -2.25 20.48
C GLN A 797 -0.81 -1.17 20.97
N HIS A 798 -0.36 0.07 20.88
CA HIS A 798 -1.15 1.25 21.16
C HIS A 798 -2.18 1.51 20.09
N ASP A 799 -3.30 2.09 20.51
CA ASP A 799 -4.34 2.51 19.59
C ASP A 799 -3.85 3.67 18.72
N GLN A 800 -4.50 3.81 17.57
CA GLN A 800 -4.40 4.98 16.71
C GLN A 800 -4.93 6.23 17.43
N ASP A 801 -4.60 7.42 16.93
CA ASP A 801 -5.02 8.72 17.50
C ASP A 801 -5.78 9.59 16.49
N GLY A 802 -6.67 8.95 15.73
CA GLY A 802 -7.43 9.59 14.65
C GLY A 802 -8.24 10.82 15.06
N LYS A 803 -8.68 10.91 16.33
CA LYS A 803 -9.45 12.05 16.87
C LYS A 803 -8.62 13.13 17.58
N ALA A 804 -7.29 12.94 17.67
CA ALA A 804 -6.39 13.82 18.43
C ALA A 804 -6.85 13.99 19.90
N ASP A 805 -7.12 12.85 20.55
CA ASP A 805 -7.60 12.74 21.93
C ASP A 805 -6.58 11.99 22.83
N ASP A 806 -5.34 11.83 22.35
CA ASP A 806 -4.26 11.09 23.02
C ASP A 806 -4.63 9.62 23.31
N THR A 807 -5.44 8.98 22.46
CA THR A 807 -5.83 7.57 22.67
C THR A 807 -4.66 6.60 22.60
N HIS A 808 -3.62 6.94 21.83
CA HIS A 808 -2.34 6.23 21.81
C HIS A 808 -1.58 6.26 23.15
N LYS A 809 -1.95 7.14 24.09
CA LYS A 809 -1.30 7.23 25.41
C LYS A 809 -1.98 6.39 26.48
N ALA A 810 -3.02 5.63 26.14
CA ALA A 810 -3.66 4.73 27.10
C ALA A 810 -2.65 3.72 27.65
N ALA A 811 -2.65 3.48 28.96
CA ALA A 811 -1.65 2.62 29.60
C ALA A 811 -1.60 1.22 28.98
N ARG A 812 -0.41 0.63 28.97
CA ARG A 812 -0.20 -0.78 28.65
C ARG A 812 0.56 -1.46 29.79
N GLY A 813 0.20 -2.71 30.09
CA GLY A 813 0.75 -3.49 31.20
C GLY A 813 -0.17 -3.52 32.43
N LEU A 814 0.40 -3.67 33.62
CA LEU A 814 -0.35 -3.57 34.87
C LEU A 814 -0.77 -2.12 35.14
N THR A 815 -2.00 -1.95 35.64
CA THR A 815 -2.55 -0.66 36.02
C THR A 815 -2.87 -0.56 37.51
N ALA A 816 -3.10 -1.70 38.18
CA ALA A 816 -3.35 -1.76 39.61
C ALA A 816 -3.01 -3.14 40.18
N ALA A 817 -2.69 -3.20 41.47
CA ALA A 817 -2.62 -4.43 42.24
C ALA A 817 -3.31 -4.28 43.60
N VAL A 818 -4.25 -5.18 43.90
CA VAL A 818 -5.04 -5.18 45.13
C VAL A 818 -4.93 -6.55 45.80
N PHE A 819 -4.64 -6.55 47.09
CA PHE A 819 -4.54 -7.76 47.90
C PHE A 819 -5.77 -7.81 48.82
N LYS A 820 -6.59 -8.86 48.69
CA LYS A 820 -7.82 -8.96 49.48
C LYS A 820 -7.55 -9.59 50.84
N GLY A 821 -7.85 -8.86 51.90
CA GLY A 821 -7.69 -9.27 53.29
C GLY A 821 -6.46 -8.66 53.99
N ALA A 822 -5.54 -8.04 53.24
CA ALA A 822 -4.42 -7.27 53.78
C ALA A 822 -4.06 -6.08 52.86
N SER A 823 -3.15 -5.20 53.28
CA SER A 823 -2.64 -4.10 52.44
C SER A 823 -1.12 -4.02 52.55
N PRO A 824 -0.40 -5.02 52.02
CA PRO A 824 1.04 -5.09 52.18
C PRO A 824 1.75 -3.97 51.41
N LYS A 825 2.89 -3.51 51.91
CA LYS A 825 3.75 -2.58 51.18
C LYS A 825 4.54 -3.35 50.13
N VAL A 826 4.20 -3.15 48.86
CA VAL A 826 4.86 -3.85 47.74
C VAL A 826 5.95 -2.99 47.13
N ARG A 827 7.12 -3.58 46.92
CA ARG A 827 8.22 -2.99 46.12
C ARG A 827 8.17 -3.60 44.73
N TRP A 828 7.89 -2.79 43.72
CA TRP A 828 7.72 -3.23 42.35
C TRP A 828 8.98 -3.02 41.51
N ARG A 829 9.28 -4.02 40.67
CA ARG A 829 10.23 -3.95 39.57
C ARG A 829 9.54 -4.36 38.27
N ILE A 830 10.01 -3.80 37.16
CA ILE A 830 9.45 -3.99 35.83
C ILE A 830 10.57 -4.23 34.81
N GLN A 831 10.32 -5.14 33.87
CA GLN A 831 11.22 -5.44 32.76
C GLN A 831 10.42 -5.78 31.51
N GLY A 832 10.52 -4.93 30.49
CA GLY A 832 10.02 -5.21 29.14
C GLY A 832 11.16 -5.60 28.20
N GLU A 833 11.10 -5.09 26.97
CA GLU A 833 12.09 -5.33 25.93
C GLU A 833 13.51 -4.88 26.31
N GLY A 834 14.49 -5.48 25.66
CA GLY A 834 15.90 -5.12 25.81
C GLY A 834 16.28 -3.90 24.96
N ARG A 835 17.60 -3.72 24.76
CA ARG A 835 18.10 -2.72 23.81
C ARG A 835 17.57 -3.00 22.41
N THR A 836 17.24 -1.94 21.67
CA THR A 836 16.82 -2.02 20.28
C THR A 836 17.82 -2.81 19.43
N ASP A 837 17.32 -3.76 18.65
CA ASP A 837 18.11 -4.49 17.67
C ASP A 837 18.48 -3.52 16.52
N PRO A 838 19.76 -3.23 16.24
CA PRO A 838 20.14 -2.25 15.23
C PRO A 838 19.83 -2.71 13.79
N VAL A 839 19.61 -4.02 13.57
CA VAL A 839 19.22 -4.55 12.26
C VAL A 839 17.70 -4.55 12.13
N ARG A 840 17.02 -5.10 13.13
CA ARG A 840 15.57 -5.38 13.09
C ARG A 840 14.70 -4.28 13.70
N GLY A 841 15.31 -3.31 14.37
CA GLY A 841 14.67 -2.10 14.85
C GLY A 841 13.85 -2.27 16.13
N PRO A 842 13.17 -1.19 16.56
CA PRO A 842 12.52 -1.12 17.87
C PRO A 842 11.33 -2.07 18.01
N LEU A 843 10.66 -2.39 16.91
CA LEU A 843 9.44 -3.19 16.90
C LEU A 843 9.67 -4.70 16.90
N ASN A 844 10.91 -5.19 16.76
CA ASN A 844 11.13 -6.63 16.55
C ASN A 844 10.95 -7.45 17.84
N ASN A 845 11.54 -7.00 18.94
CA ASN A 845 11.61 -7.73 20.20
C ASN A 845 10.63 -7.17 21.21
N GLY A 846 9.99 -8.06 21.97
CA GLY A 846 9.32 -7.77 23.23
C GLY A 846 10.21 -8.10 24.43
N GLY A 847 9.56 -8.27 25.60
CA GLY A 847 10.20 -8.53 26.87
C GLY A 847 10.07 -9.97 27.36
N LEU A 848 9.98 -10.98 26.50
CA LEU A 848 10.21 -12.36 26.94
C LEU A 848 11.70 -12.58 27.26
N HIS A 849 12.01 -13.43 28.22
CA HIS A 849 13.37 -13.85 28.56
C HIS A 849 14.12 -14.39 27.34
N GLY A 850 13.49 -15.23 26.54
CA GLY A 850 14.08 -15.81 25.34
C GLY A 850 14.35 -14.76 24.26
N GLU A 851 13.53 -13.71 24.18
CA GLU A 851 13.82 -12.54 23.33
C GLU A 851 15.04 -11.78 23.85
N ARG A 852 15.06 -11.43 25.14
CA ARG A 852 16.19 -10.72 25.77
C ARG A 852 17.49 -11.53 25.74
N SER A 853 17.40 -12.86 25.71
CA SER A 853 18.52 -13.80 25.64
C SER A 853 18.92 -14.19 24.21
N GLY A 854 18.21 -13.68 23.19
CA GLY A 854 18.53 -13.92 21.79
C GLY A 854 18.22 -15.33 21.29
N TRP A 855 17.31 -16.08 21.93
CA TRP A 855 16.98 -17.47 21.54
C TRP A 855 16.36 -17.55 20.13
N HIS A 856 15.73 -16.47 19.66
CA HIS A 856 15.19 -16.35 18.31
C HIS A 856 16.26 -16.15 17.22
N LEU A 857 17.49 -15.78 17.59
CA LEU A 857 18.54 -15.41 16.64
C LEU A 857 19.15 -16.64 15.93
N PRO A 858 19.58 -16.48 14.67
CA PRO A 858 20.45 -17.46 14.01
C PRO A 858 21.73 -17.68 14.82
N GLY A 859 22.22 -18.92 14.85
CA GLY A 859 23.48 -19.25 15.53
C GLY A 859 23.41 -19.32 17.06
N PHE A 860 22.26 -19.09 17.69
CA PHE A 860 22.11 -19.36 19.12
C PHE A 860 22.24 -20.87 19.41
N GLU A 861 23.09 -21.21 20.39
CA GLU A 861 23.40 -22.58 20.81
C GLU A 861 22.24 -23.21 21.60
N ASP A 862 21.44 -24.05 20.96
CA ASP A 862 20.39 -24.86 21.60
C ASP A 862 20.73 -26.34 21.74
N GLY A 863 22.02 -26.71 21.65
CA GLY A 863 22.46 -28.10 21.78
C GLY A 863 22.00 -28.78 23.08
N GLY A 864 21.80 -28.00 24.15
CA GLY A 864 21.30 -28.47 25.45
C GLY A 864 19.78 -28.38 25.64
N TRP A 865 19.02 -28.02 24.61
CA TRP A 865 17.55 -27.98 24.68
C TRP A 865 16.97 -29.38 24.49
N GLU A 866 15.79 -29.60 25.06
CA GLU A 866 15.08 -30.89 24.98
C GLU A 866 14.53 -31.10 23.57
N SER A 867 14.51 -32.34 23.07
CA SER A 867 13.79 -32.64 21.82
C SER A 867 12.28 -32.48 22.01
N ALA A 868 11.58 -32.00 20.97
CA ALA A 868 10.14 -31.82 20.97
C ALA A 868 9.48 -32.34 19.68
N ASP A 869 8.26 -32.82 19.82
CA ASP A 869 7.35 -33.18 18.72
C ASP A 869 6.00 -32.50 18.91
N PHE A 870 5.26 -32.34 17.81
CA PHE A 870 3.92 -31.75 17.80
C PHE A 870 2.86 -32.77 17.31
N PRO A 871 1.62 -32.72 17.81
CA PRO A 871 1.13 -31.87 18.91
C PRO A 871 1.62 -32.35 20.28
N ARG A 872 1.74 -31.44 21.27
CA ARG A 872 2.07 -31.83 22.65
C ARG A 872 0.85 -32.16 23.49
N ALA A 873 1.02 -33.14 24.39
CA ALA A 873 -0.02 -33.63 25.29
C ALA A 873 0.12 -33.11 26.73
N GLU A 874 0.68 -31.92 26.93
CA GLU A 874 0.90 -31.33 28.26
C GLU A 874 0.11 -30.04 28.47
N ARG A 875 -0.33 -29.81 29.71
CA ARG A 875 -0.87 -28.52 30.17
C ARG A 875 0.19 -27.78 30.97
N TYR A 876 0.45 -26.53 30.61
CA TYR A 876 1.45 -25.70 31.24
C TYR A 876 1.00 -24.23 31.25
N GLN A 877 1.27 -23.51 32.35
CA GLN A 877 1.16 -22.06 32.39
C GLN A 877 2.56 -21.46 32.18
N GLY A 878 2.74 -20.72 31.10
CA GLY A 878 3.99 -20.03 30.83
C GLY A 878 4.41 -20.02 29.37
N VAL A 879 5.70 -19.78 29.15
CA VAL A 879 6.27 -19.68 27.82
C VAL A 879 7.12 -20.91 27.51
N THR A 880 6.91 -21.51 26.34
CA THR A 880 7.80 -22.55 25.82
C THR A 880 8.32 -22.13 24.46
N TRP A 881 9.63 -22.10 24.31
CA TRP A 881 10.29 -21.84 23.05
C TRP A 881 10.50 -23.14 22.31
N TYR A 882 10.22 -23.12 21.00
CA TYR A 882 10.55 -24.19 20.08
C TYR A 882 11.48 -23.64 19.01
N ARG A 883 12.52 -24.38 18.64
CA ARG A 883 13.48 -24.03 17.59
C ARG A 883 13.69 -25.19 16.64
N THR A 884 13.87 -24.86 15.37
CA THR A 884 14.34 -25.78 14.33
C THR A 884 15.15 -25.03 13.28
N THR A 885 15.91 -25.77 12.49
CA THR A 885 16.54 -25.27 11.26
C THR A 885 16.06 -26.05 10.05
N PHE A 886 15.98 -25.37 8.91
CA PHE A 886 15.64 -25.99 7.63
C PHE A 886 16.40 -25.32 6.49
N ARG A 887 16.67 -26.06 5.42
CA ARG A 887 17.38 -25.55 4.25
C ARG A 887 16.46 -25.49 3.04
N LEU A 888 16.43 -24.33 2.37
CA LEU A 888 15.78 -24.15 1.07
C LEU A 888 16.81 -24.21 -0.06
N ALA A 889 16.36 -24.71 -1.21
CA ALA A 889 17.14 -24.82 -2.43
C ALA A 889 16.28 -24.40 -3.64
N VAL A 890 15.68 -23.21 -3.57
CA VAL A 890 14.92 -22.64 -4.69
C VAL A 890 15.88 -22.40 -5.87
N PRO A 891 15.53 -22.79 -7.11
CA PRO A 891 16.36 -22.50 -8.28
C PRO A 891 16.75 -21.02 -8.40
N GLY A 892 17.93 -20.74 -8.97
CA GLY A 892 18.50 -19.39 -9.04
C GLY A 892 17.63 -18.39 -9.81
N ASP A 893 16.92 -18.88 -10.82
CA ASP A 893 16.07 -18.16 -11.76
C ASP A 893 14.58 -18.28 -11.41
N VAL A 894 14.24 -18.62 -10.16
CA VAL A 894 12.86 -18.71 -9.68
C VAL A 894 12.66 -17.80 -8.48
N ASP A 895 11.72 -16.86 -8.58
CA ASP A 895 11.13 -16.19 -7.41
C ASP A 895 10.04 -17.11 -6.85
N ALA A 896 10.22 -17.56 -5.60
CA ALA A 896 9.24 -18.37 -4.88
C ALA A 896 8.82 -17.62 -3.62
N SER A 897 7.53 -17.38 -3.49
CA SER A 897 6.92 -16.84 -2.27
C SER A 897 6.50 -18.00 -1.38
N VAL A 898 7.07 -18.06 -0.17
CA VAL A 898 6.85 -19.14 0.79
C VAL A 898 6.17 -18.57 2.03
N GLY A 899 5.26 -19.35 2.61
CA GLY A 899 4.61 -19.05 3.87
C GLY A 899 4.89 -20.12 4.93
N LEU A 900 4.66 -19.76 6.19
CA LEU A 900 4.56 -20.68 7.32
C LEU A 900 3.08 -20.88 7.66
N THR A 901 2.61 -22.12 7.62
CA THR A 901 1.23 -22.48 7.98
C THR A 901 1.23 -23.19 9.32
N LEU A 902 0.45 -22.66 10.26
CA LEU A 902 0.13 -23.28 11.56
C LEU A 902 -1.33 -23.75 11.53
N GLN A 903 -1.53 -25.04 11.71
CA GLN A 903 -2.85 -25.65 11.73
C GLN A 903 -2.99 -26.50 12.99
N ASP A 904 -4.06 -26.29 13.75
CA ASP A 904 -4.32 -27.05 14.97
C ASP A 904 -5.83 -27.07 15.27
N ASP A 905 -6.20 -27.82 16.30
CA ASP A 905 -7.53 -27.80 16.88
C ASP A 905 -7.83 -26.39 17.44
N PRO A 906 -8.85 -25.67 16.92
CA PRO A 906 -9.18 -24.31 17.37
C PRO A 906 -9.61 -24.22 18.84
N TYR A 907 -9.91 -25.34 19.50
CA TYR A 907 -10.20 -25.35 20.94
C TYR A 907 -8.96 -25.24 21.82
N ARG A 908 -7.74 -25.40 21.28
CA ARG A 908 -6.51 -25.23 22.05
C ARG A 908 -6.20 -23.74 22.20
N ALA A 909 -6.20 -23.27 23.44
CA ALA A 909 -5.94 -21.89 23.81
C ALA A 909 -4.45 -21.66 24.05
N TYR A 910 -3.76 -21.22 23.01
CA TYR A 910 -2.39 -20.73 23.11
C TYR A 910 -2.15 -19.60 22.11
N ARG A 911 -1.10 -18.85 22.38
CA ARG A 911 -0.58 -17.78 21.51
C ARG A 911 0.85 -18.12 21.14
N ALA A 912 1.26 -17.79 19.92
CA ALA A 912 2.64 -17.97 19.48
C ALA A 912 3.18 -16.69 18.87
N GLN A 913 4.40 -16.31 19.26
CA GLN A 913 5.23 -15.35 18.53
C GLN A 913 6.11 -16.13 17.55
N ILE A 914 6.11 -15.75 16.28
CA ILE A 914 6.84 -16.45 15.22
C ILE A 914 8.10 -15.67 14.88
N PHE A 915 9.27 -16.33 14.88
CA PHE A 915 10.53 -15.73 14.47
C PHE A 915 11.19 -16.52 13.34
N LEU A 916 11.53 -15.84 12.25
CA LEU A 916 12.32 -16.38 11.15
C LEU A 916 13.66 -15.65 11.07
N ASN A 917 14.76 -16.37 11.23
CA ASN A 917 16.11 -15.79 11.22
C ASN A 917 16.25 -14.60 12.18
N GLY A 918 15.60 -14.67 13.33
CA GLY A 918 15.52 -13.61 14.34
C GLY A 918 14.49 -12.51 14.08
N TRP A 919 13.93 -12.43 12.88
CA TRP A 919 12.85 -11.48 12.55
C TRP A 919 11.53 -11.96 13.11
N ASN A 920 10.87 -11.11 13.87
CA ASN A 920 9.52 -11.36 14.34
C ASN A 920 8.55 -11.28 13.16
N MET A 921 8.06 -12.43 12.71
CA MET A 921 7.12 -12.57 11.60
C MET A 921 5.66 -12.55 12.02
N GLY A 922 5.39 -12.18 13.27
CA GLY A 922 4.05 -11.90 13.77
C GLY A 922 3.50 -12.91 14.76
N GLN A 923 2.21 -12.72 15.02
CA GLN A 923 1.49 -13.34 16.12
C GLN A 923 0.43 -14.32 15.61
N TYR A 924 0.38 -15.48 16.24
CA TYR A 924 -0.64 -16.49 16.02
C TYR A 924 -1.46 -16.70 17.30
N VAL A 925 -2.78 -16.67 17.18
CA VAL A 925 -3.72 -16.92 18.29
C VAL A 925 -4.69 -18.01 17.84
N ASN A 926 -4.40 -19.24 18.23
CA ASN A 926 -5.01 -20.43 17.64
C ASN A 926 -6.55 -20.45 17.76
N ASN A 927 -7.06 -20.12 18.94
CA ASN A 927 -8.48 -20.12 19.24
C ASN A 927 -9.21 -18.83 18.85
N VAL A 928 -8.59 -17.99 18.00
CA VAL A 928 -9.15 -16.72 17.55
C VAL A 928 -9.02 -16.56 16.04
N GLY A 929 -7.82 -16.73 15.47
CA GLY A 929 -7.58 -16.53 14.04
C GLY A 929 -7.77 -15.06 13.60
N PRO A 930 -8.04 -14.80 12.31
CA PRO A 930 -8.29 -15.78 11.24
C PRO A 930 -7.00 -16.26 10.57
N GLN A 931 -5.84 -15.68 10.89
CA GLN A 931 -4.59 -15.97 10.19
C GLN A 931 -3.97 -17.29 10.63
N HIS A 932 -3.83 -18.20 9.68
CA HIS A 932 -3.11 -19.48 9.83
C HIS A 932 -1.84 -19.56 8.97
N THR A 933 -1.73 -18.71 7.95
CA THR A 933 -0.59 -18.68 7.03
C THR A 933 0.10 -17.33 7.09
N PHE A 934 1.40 -17.33 7.30
CA PHE A 934 2.25 -16.15 7.44
C PHE A 934 3.22 -16.08 6.27
N ALA A 935 3.13 -15.03 5.45
CA ALA A 935 4.08 -14.83 4.36
C ALA A 935 5.50 -14.60 4.91
N LEU A 936 6.49 -15.26 4.31
CA LEU A 936 7.90 -15.15 4.69
C LEU A 936 8.64 -14.41 3.56
N PRO A 937 8.90 -13.09 3.68
CA PRO A 937 9.47 -12.32 2.59
C PRO A 937 10.91 -12.77 2.29
N ASN A 938 11.22 -12.94 1.00
CA ASN A 938 12.58 -13.25 0.56
C ASN A 938 13.55 -12.14 0.99
N GLY A 939 14.74 -12.52 1.44
CA GLY A 939 15.70 -11.62 2.10
C GLY A 939 15.66 -11.79 3.62
N VAL A 940 14.47 -11.85 4.23
CA VAL A 940 14.31 -12.40 5.59
C VAL A 940 14.39 -13.92 5.53
N LEU A 941 13.61 -14.52 4.63
CA LEU A 941 13.76 -15.93 4.24
C LEU A 941 14.93 -16.07 3.27
N ARG A 942 15.87 -16.96 3.61
CA ARG A 942 16.95 -17.37 2.71
C ARG A 942 16.42 -18.49 1.83
N THR A 943 16.07 -18.17 0.59
CA THR A 943 15.52 -19.13 -0.40
C THR A 943 16.55 -20.16 -0.89
N ARG A 944 17.84 -19.88 -0.67
CA ARG A 944 18.99 -20.73 -1.02
C ARG A 944 19.96 -20.84 0.15
N GLY A 945 19.51 -21.43 1.25
CA GLY A 945 20.34 -21.51 2.44
C GLY A 945 19.61 -22.08 3.65
N GLU A 946 20.35 -22.14 4.75
CA GLU A 946 19.82 -22.52 6.05
C GLU A 946 19.08 -21.35 6.70
N ASN A 947 17.90 -21.67 7.25
CA ASN A 947 17.04 -20.77 8.00
C ASN A 947 16.83 -21.32 9.41
N THR A 948 16.67 -20.42 10.38
CA THR A 948 16.27 -20.73 11.76
C THR A 948 14.83 -20.29 11.96
N LEU A 949 13.98 -21.18 12.47
CA LEU A 949 12.62 -20.88 12.88
C LEU A 949 12.51 -21.07 14.39
N ALA A 950 11.99 -20.05 15.08
CA ALA A 950 11.69 -20.13 16.50
C ALA A 950 10.22 -19.73 16.77
N LEU A 951 9.57 -20.43 17.69
CA LEU A 951 8.21 -20.16 18.13
C LEU A 951 8.21 -19.95 19.66
N ALA A 952 7.81 -18.78 20.13
CA ALA A 952 7.57 -18.55 21.55
C ALA A 952 6.09 -18.77 21.86
N VAL A 953 5.75 -19.90 22.48
CA VAL A 953 4.37 -20.33 22.73
C VAL A 953 3.97 -20.01 24.16
N LEU A 954 2.96 -19.16 24.31
CA LEU A 954 2.33 -18.82 25.59
C LEU A 954 1.15 -19.76 25.81
N SER A 955 1.27 -20.59 26.83
CA SER A 955 0.26 -21.60 27.19
C SER A 955 -0.51 -21.17 28.42
N GLU A 956 -1.84 -21.28 28.36
CA GLU A 956 -2.75 -20.74 29.39
C GLU A 956 -3.09 -21.76 30.50
N PHE A 957 -2.48 -22.95 30.50
CA PHE A 957 -2.80 -24.13 31.34
C PHE A 957 -4.21 -24.75 31.16
N THR A 958 -5.15 -24.01 30.57
CA THR A 958 -6.54 -24.43 30.35
C THR A 958 -6.69 -25.56 29.33
N THR A 959 -5.80 -25.62 28.33
CA THR A 959 -5.78 -26.62 27.26
C THR A 959 -4.41 -27.25 27.09
N LEU A 960 -4.28 -28.20 26.15
CA LEU A 960 -2.97 -28.69 25.72
C LEU A 960 -2.11 -27.54 25.15
N SER A 961 -0.80 -27.65 25.35
CA SER A 961 0.18 -26.60 25.03
C SER A 961 0.78 -26.78 23.64
N GLY A 962 1.01 -25.68 22.92
CA GLY A 962 1.80 -25.68 21.68
C GLY A 962 1.04 -26.06 20.40
N PRO A 963 1.68 -25.83 19.24
CA PRO A 963 1.05 -26.03 17.95
C PRO A 963 0.86 -27.49 17.56
N GLY A 964 -0.11 -27.71 16.67
CA GLY A 964 -0.46 -29.01 16.10
C GLY A 964 0.44 -29.37 14.92
N GLU A 965 0.16 -28.78 13.76
CA GLU A 965 0.96 -28.94 12.55
C GLU A 965 1.63 -27.60 12.19
N VAL A 966 2.93 -27.66 11.88
CA VAL A 966 3.72 -26.51 11.44
C VAL A 966 4.41 -26.91 10.14
N ARG A 967 4.06 -26.26 9.02
CA ARG A 967 4.61 -26.58 7.69
C ARG A 967 4.92 -25.34 6.86
N LEU A 968 5.84 -25.48 5.91
CA LEU A 968 6.02 -24.49 4.85
C LEU A 968 4.96 -24.66 3.77
N THR A 969 4.52 -23.57 3.15
CA THR A 969 3.52 -23.56 2.07
C THR A 969 3.99 -22.69 0.93
N LEU A 970 3.86 -23.16 -0.30
CA LEU A 970 4.19 -22.37 -1.48
C LEU A 970 3.00 -21.46 -1.80
N LEU A 971 3.20 -20.15 -1.70
CA LEU A 971 2.17 -19.12 -1.93
C LEU A 971 2.16 -18.61 -3.36
N GLY A 972 3.29 -18.72 -4.06
CA GLY A 972 3.45 -18.25 -5.43
C GLY A 972 4.83 -18.61 -5.96
N ARG A 973 4.96 -18.68 -7.29
CA ARG A 973 6.24 -18.87 -7.96
C ARG A 973 6.23 -18.32 -9.38
N ALA A 974 7.36 -17.82 -9.84
CA ALA A 974 7.57 -17.46 -11.22
C ALA A 974 9.02 -17.73 -11.65
N ALA A 975 9.21 -18.15 -12.90
CA ALA A 975 10.52 -18.20 -13.54
C ALA A 975 10.88 -16.78 -13.99
N GLY A 976 12.10 -16.34 -13.71
CA GLY A 976 12.47 -14.93 -13.71
C GLY A 976 12.37 -14.34 -12.31
N GLY A 977 11.92 -13.09 -12.22
CA GLY A 977 11.88 -12.33 -10.98
C GLY A 977 13.23 -11.71 -10.60
N LEU A 978 13.20 -10.91 -9.52
CA LEU A 978 14.41 -10.30 -8.98
C LEU A 978 15.18 -11.32 -8.16
N VAL A 979 16.48 -11.44 -8.42
CA VAL A 979 17.37 -12.24 -7.58
C VAL A 979 17.50 -11.55 -6.23
N VAL A 980 16.89 -12.14 -5.20
CA VAL A 980 17.11 -11.75 -3.81
C VAL A 980 18.18 -12.66 -3.22
N SER A 981 19.28 -12.05 -2.75
CA SER A 981 20.41 -12.74 -2.12
C SER A 981 20.16 -13.02 -0.65
#